data_AF-A0AAD4GXV4-F1
#
_entry.id   AF-A0AAD4GXV4-F1
#
_cell.length_a   1.000
_cell.length_b   1.000
_cell.length_c   1.000
_cell.angle_alpha   90.00
_cell.angle_beta   90.00
_cell.angle_gamma   90.00
#
_symmetry.space_group_name_H-M   'P 1'
#
loop_
_entity.id
_entity.type
_entity.pdbx_description
1 polymer ?
#
loop_
_entity_poly.entity_id
_entity_poly.type
_entity_poly.pdbx_seq_one_letter_code
_entity_poly.pdbx_strand_id
1 'polypeptide(L)'
;MLLEHILHSSLHHLWAHPGDLAASLLVLFLSYTLINELVSYKRQLPGFGIPPVLPLVGNLHQLRSDAAQQYRQWSKRYGSVFQIRLGNVPVLVINSAASAKVIFGHNSQATASRPELYTFHKLVSNTAGTTIGTAPYNESLIRRRKGAASALNRPSVESYIPHLDLETQDFVKEILKYGNSGKSFINPVSLVQRLSLSLALTLNWGTRITSQSDELFSEITHVEVEISRFRSTTDNLQDYIPLLRLIPFSFGKRKAAEYRRRRDRYLAKLNGDLDKRIQNGTHQPCIQANVLMDKETKLNNVELTSISLTMLSGGFETFTAVMTWSIALLATRPDIQQKAIKEIRKMYNDRNPLCDAKDDQKCLYVAGIVRESLRYFTVLRLSLPRSTNKEFTYEGKTVPVGTTVFLNSWACNMDPELWEDPEEYRPERWLEHPSHPVFTFGLGYRMCAGSLLAYRELYLTFMRMLSAFEIESEGPIETHPVKGVNDLTSLVSMPREYRVRFVPRDESVLAHSQTTDAACNIQPVIITNTQWHNSWLSCGCDSGTCLPTGVSGGPGCGPPDTLQVTFYQPPPSDHTLTCYANDPGSVPAQAIPGGTYNCRSGGRRFFFDVEGVQASNFTGMASVVFTEPSYPCAEGSYDVTYEGSFALDCGWDAHRNMTCVQQEEFVELPVVALDGPY
;
A
#
# COMPACT_ATOMS: atom_id res chain seq x y z
N MET A 1 4.53 64.14 -7.54
CA MET A 1 5.39 65.23 -8.04
C MET A 1 6.89 65.05 -7.73
N LEU A 2 7.41 65.27 -6.50
CA LEU A 2 8.87 65.18 -6.26
C LEU A 2 9.44 63.77 -6.47
N LEU A 3 8.72 62.75 -6.02
CA LEU A 3 9.11 61.33 -6.21
C LEU A 3 9.05 60.91 -7.70
N GLU A 4 8.06 61.41 -8.44
CA GLU A 4 7.93 61.16 -9.89
C GLU A 4 9.03 61.84 -10.67
N HIS A 5 9.43 63.07 -10.31
CA HIS A 5 10.51 63.78 -10.97
C HIS A 5 11.88 63.11 -10.72
N ILE A 6 12.10 62.60 -9.51
CA ILE A 6 13.31 61.83 -9.16
C ILE A 6 13.35 60.51 -9.92
N LEU A 7 12.22 59.78 -10.00
CA LEU A 7 12.13 58.54 -10.76
C LEU A 7 12.34 58.77 -12.27
N HIS A 8 11.77 59.84 -12.83
CA HIS A 8 11.89 60.14 -14.26
C HIS A 8 13.30 60.60 -14.66
N SER A 9 13.94 61.41 -13.81
CA SER A 9 15.35 61.83 -13.94
C SER A 9 16.32 60.65 -13.85
N SER A 10 16.11 59.76 -12.87
CA SER A 10 16.93 58.55 -12.68
C SER A 10 16.80 57.58 -13.85
N LEU A 11 15.60 57.41 -14.39
CA LEU A 11 15.34 56.59 -15.58
C LEU A 11 15.98 57.19 -16.84
N HIS A 12 15.96 58.51 -17.01
CA HIS A 12 16.65 59.18 -18.13
C HIS A 12 18.18 59.05 -18.04
N HIS A 13 18.76 59.15 -16.84
CA HIS A 13 20.20 58.97 -16.63
C HIS A 13 20.66 57.52 -16.89
N LEU A 14 19.84 56.53 -16.52
CA LEU A 14 20.05 55.11 -16.81
C LEU A 14 19.98 54.79 -18.32
N TRP A 15 19.16 55.52 -19.08
CA TRP A 15 19.07 55.41 -20.54
C TRP A 15 20.21 56.15 -21.27
N ALA A 16 20.73 57.23 -20.70
CA ALA A 16 21.81 58.03 -21.30
C ALA A 16 23.20 57.38 -21.21
N HIS A 17 23.44 56.51 -20.22
CA HIS A 17 24.73 55.83 -20.00
C HIS A 17 24.57 54.32 -19.79
N PRO A 18 24.18 53.56 -20.83
CA PRO A 18 24.03 52.11 -20.74
C PRO A 18 25.33 51.39 -20.32
N GLY A 19 26.50 51.98 -20.60
CA GLY A 19 27.80 51.48 -20.16
C GLY A 19 28.01 51.52 -18.64
N ASP A 20 27.55 52.58 -17.97
CA ASP A 20 27.71 52.73 -16.51
C ASP A 20 26.77 51.79 -15.75
N LEU A 21 25.57 51.55 -16.27
CA LEU A 21 24.65 50.54 -15.74
C LEU A 21 25.23 49.14 -15.91
N ALA A 22 25.76 48.81 -17.10
CA ALA A 22 26.39 47.52 -17.36
C ALA A 22 27.62 47.29 -16.47
N ALA A 23 28.48 48.30 -16.31
CA ALA A 23 29.64 48.25 -15.42
C ALA A 23 29.22 48.06 -13.95
N SER A 24 28.19 48.78 -13.48
CA SER A 24 27.67 48.65 -12.12
C SER A 24 27.09 47.26 -11.85
N LEU A 25 26.32 46.71 -12.81
CA LEU A 25 25.78 45.36 -12.72
C LEU A 25 26.90 44.30 -12.72
N LEU A 26 27.95 44.49 -13.52
CA LEU A 26 29.11 43.60 -13.55
C LEU A 26 29.87 43.64 -12.21
N VAL A 27 30.13 44.82 -11.66
CA VAL A 27 30.79 44.97 -10.34
C VAL A 27 29.95 44.31 -9.25
N LEU A 28 28.63 44.50 -9.27
CA LEU A 28 27.73 43.91 -8.29
C LEU A 28 27.69 42.38 -8.41
N PHE A 29 27.67 41.85 -9.64
CA PHE A 29 27.77 40.41 -9.90
C PHE A 29 29.11 39.83 -9.43
N LEU A 30 30.23 40.44 -9.79
CA LEU A 30 31.57 39.99 -9.35
C LEU A 30 31.72 40.06 -7.83
N SER A 31 31.26 41.14 -7.19
CA SER A 31 31.24 41.28 -5.74
C SER A 31 30.41 40.19 -5.08
N TYR A 32 29.20 39.92 -5.60
CA TYR A 32 28.36 38.83 -5.14
C TYR A 32 29.06 37.47 -5.30
N THR A 33 29.69 37.21 -6.45
CA THR A 33 30.42 35.94 -6.68
C THR A 33 31.55 35.75 -5.69
N LEU A 34 32.37 36.79 -5.46
CA LEU A 34 33.49 36.75 -4.52
C LEU A 34 33.01 36.50 -3.09
N ILE A 35 31.99 37.26 -2.64
CA ILE A 35 31.41 37.08 -1.30
C ILE A 35 30.83 35.67 -1.16
N ASN A 36 30.11 35.18 -2.16
CA ASN A 36 29.52 33.84 -2.14
C ASN A 36 30.58 32.74 -2.06
N GLU A 37 31.69 32.87 -2.79
CA GLU A 37 32.80 31.92 -2.74
C GLU A 37 33.54 31.97 -1.40
N LEU A 38 33.79 33.15 -0.83
CA LEU A 38 34.40 33.30 0.49
C LEU A 38 33.53 32.68 1.59
N VAL A 39 32.21 32.89 1.55
CA VAL A 39 31.26 32.26 2.48
C VAL A 39 31.25 30.75 2.29
N SER A 40 31.26 30.26 1.05
CA SER A 40 31.24 28.84 0.74
C SER A 40 32.53 28.14 1.20
N TYR A 41 33.68 28.77 1.02
CA TYR A 41 34.97 28.28 1.51
C TYR A 41 35.00 28.14 3.03
N LYS A 42 34.49 29.16 3.76
CA LYS A 42 34.37 29.09 5.23
C LYS A 42 33.43 28.01 5.74
N ARG A 43 32.46 27.59 4.93
CA ARG A 43 31.50 26.52 5.26
C ARG A 43 31.96 25.13 4.81
N GLN A 44 33.14 25.02 4.19
CA GLN A 44 33.69 23.73 3.78
C GLN A 44 34.00 22.87 5.01
N LEU A 45 33.74 21.56 4.90
CA LEU A 45 33.96 20.59 5.97
C LEU A 45 35.42 20.11 5.90
N PRO A 46 36.27 20.48 6.87
CA PRO A 46 37.68 20.11 6.82
C PRO A 46 37.86 18.59 6.92
N GLY A 47 38.81 18.04 6.17
CA GLY A 47 39.19 16.61 6.23
C GLY A 47 38.34 15.66 5.39
N PHE A 48 37.28 16.13 4.72
CA PHE A 48 36.52 15.33 3.76
C PHE A 48 37.02 15.58 2.33
N GLY A 49 37.11 14.52 1.51
CA GLY A 49 37.43 14.66 0.10
C GLY A 49 36.35 15.47 -0.63
N ILE A 50 36.73 16.25 -1.64
CA ILE A 50 35.80 17.05 -2.44
C ILE A 50 36.16 16.98 -3.93
N PRO A 51 35.21 16.64 -4.83
CA PRO A 51 35.42 16.73 -6.28
C PRO A 51 35.62 18.19 -6.74
N PRO A 52 36.23 18.45 -7.91
CA PRO A 52 36.44 19.80 -8.43
C PRO A 52 35.16 20.63 -8.46
N VAL A 53 35.22 21.85 -7.93
CA VAL A 53 34.06 22.71 -7.68
C VAL A 53 34.14 23.98 -8.55
N LEU A 54 33.05 24.31 -9.26
CA LEU A 54 32.96 25.58 -10.00
C LEU A 54 32.38 26.71 -9.14
N PRO A 55 32.80 27.97 -9.35
CA PRO A 55 32.20 29.14 -8.70
C PRO A 55 30.70 29.23 -8.96
N LEU A 56 29.92 29.69 -7.98
CA LEU A 56 28.45 29.82 -7.95
C LEU A 56 27.63 28.53 -8.12
N VAL A 57 28.04 27.63 -9.01
CA VAL A 57 27.28 26.43 -9.41
C VAL A 57 27.67 25.21 -8.54
N GLY A 58 28.92 25.18 -8.07
CA GLY A 58 29.45 24.02 -7.37
C GLY A 58 29.55 22.79 -8.29
N ASN A 59 29.16 21.63 -7.76
CA ASN A 59 29.14 20.35 -8.46
C ASN A 59 27.83 20.09 -9.23
N LEU A 60 26.85 21.00 -9.23
CA LEU A 60 25.56 20.78 -9.90
C LEU A 60 25.73 20.40 -11.39
N HIS A 61 26.70 20.99 -12.08
CA HIS A 61 27.01 20.71 -13.48
C HIS A 61 27.42 19.24 -13.76
N GLN A 62 27.89 18.51 -12.75
CA GLN A 62 28.31 17.10 -12.84
C GLN A 62 27.20 16.12 -12.44
N LEU A 63 26.07 16.62 -11.92
CA LEU A 63 25.06 15.81 -11.23
C LEU A 63 23.69 15.80 -11.92
N ARG A 64 23.57 16.47 -13.08
CA ARG A 64 22.28 16.69 -13.75
C ARG A 64 21.72 15.46 -14.47
N SER A 65 22.50 14.40 -14.64
CA SER A 65 22.07 13.17 -15.30
C SER A 65 21.70 12.09 -14.28
N ASP A 66 22.66 11.62 -13.49
CA ASP A 66 22.44 10.59 -12.47
C ASP A 66 23.29 10.87 -11.23
N ALA A 67 22.75 11.68 -10.32
CA ALA A 67 23.45 12.05 -9.10
C ALA A 67 23.78 10.84 -8.22
N ALA A 68 22.86 9.88 -8.08
CA ALA A 68 23.05 8.71 -7.23
C ALA A 68 24.22 7.86 -7.73
N GLN A 69 24.28 7.61 -9.03
CA GLN A 69 25.39 6.86 -9.62
C GLN A 69 26.69 7.66 -9.61
N GLN A 70 26.65 8.97 -9.90
CA GLN A 70 27.84 9.81 -9.86
C GLN A 70 28.46 9.85 -8.46
N TYR A 71 27.65 9.90 -7.40
CA TYR A 71 28.14 9.82 -6.03
C TYR A 71 28.78 8.46 -5.70
N ARG A 72 28.18 7.36 -6.18
CA ARG A 72 28.76 6.01 -6.04
C ARG A 72 30.08 5.86 -6.79
N GLN A 73 30.26 6.55 -7.92
CA GLN A 73 31.54 6.58 -8.63
C GLN A 73 32.58 7.43 -7.88
N TRP A 74 32.18 8.59 -7.37
CA TRP A 74 33.05 9.45 -6.58
C TRP A 74 33.48 8.83 -5.27
N SER A 75 32.65 7.98 -4.64
CA SER A 75 33.05 7.32 -3.39
C SER A 75 34.28 6.43 -3.56
N LYS A 76 34.49 5.85 -4.75
CA LYS A 76 35.70 5.06 -5.08
C LYS A 76 36.97 5.92 -5.10
N ARG A 77 36.86 7.24 -5.33
CA ARG A 77 37.99 8.17 -5.43
C ARG A 77 38.19 9.03 -4.18
N TYR A 78 37.10 9.45 -3.54
CA TYR A 78 37.11 10.40 -2.42
C TYR A 78 36.74 9.76 -1.07
N GLY A 79 36.50 8.45 -1.04
CA GLY A 79 36.10 7.70 0.14
C GLY A 79 34.58 7.51 0.26
N SER A 80 34.14 6.60 1.14
CA SER A 80 32.71 6.27 1.33
C SER A 80 31.87 7.45 1.85
N VAL A 81 32.52 8.42 2.49
CA VAL A 81 31.94 9.68 2.96
C VAL A 81 32.78 10.85 2.44
N PHE A 82 32.18 11.70 1.62
CA PHE A 82 32.86 12.84 1.01
C PHE A 82 31.94 14.05 0.91
N GLN A 83 32.52 15.23 0.68
CA GLN A 83 31.79 16.48 0.57
C GLN A 83 31.58 16.86 -0.91
N ILE A 84 30.45 17.50 -1.21
CA ILE A 84 30.19 18.24 -2.44
C ILE A 84 29.67 19.65 -2.13
N ARG A 85 29.53 20.48 -3.16
CA ARG A 85 28.85 21.77 -3.09
C ARG A 85 27.72 21.85 -4.10
N LEU A 86 26.48 22.07 -3.66
CA LEU A 86 25.35 22.36 -4.53
C LEU A 86 25.10 23.87 -4.50
N GLY A 87 25.50 24.59 -5.55
CA GLY A 87 25.48 26.06 -5.57
C GLY A 87 26.34 26.64 -4.44
N ASN A 88 25.70 27.20 -3.41
CA ASN A 88 26.36 27.71 -2.20
C ASN A 88 26.14 26.84 -0.94
N VAL A 89 25.59 25.63 -1.10
CA VAL A 89 25.26 24.72 0.00
C VAL A 89 26.29 23.58 0.06
N PRO A 90 27.09 23.45 1.14
CA PRO A 90 27.92 22.26 1.33
C PRO A 90 27.04 21.06 1.71
N VAL A 91 27.35 19.90 1.13
CA VAL A 91 26.63 18.65 1.37
C VAL A 91 27.61 17.53 1.66
N LEU A 92 27.35 16.75 2.70
CA LEU A 92 28.06 15.51 3.00
C LEU A 92 27.30 14.33 2.38
N VAL A 93 27.97 13.51 1.57
CA VAL A 93 27.37 12.38 0.85
C VAL A 93 27.89 11.06 1.40
N ILE A 94 26.97 10.17 1.77
CA ILE A 94 27.25 8.87 2.40
C ILE A 94 26.90 7.76 1.43
N ASN A 95 27.85 6.88 1.12
CA ASN A 95 27.74 5.88 0.04
C ASN A 95 28.04 4.42 0.46
N SER A 96 28.25 4.11 1.74
CA SER A 96 28.45 2.73 2.21
C SER A 96 27.49 2.36 3.33
N ALA A 97 27.15 1.07 3.42
CA ALA A 97 26.30 0.53 4.47
C ALA A 97 26.89 0.78 5.87
N ALA A 98 28.21 0.63 6.02
CA ALA A 98 28.91 0.84 7.29
C ALA A 98 28.83 2.31 7.75
N SER A 99 29.19 3.26 6.88
CA SER A 99 29.14 4.69 7.23
C SER A 99 27.71 5.19 7.43
N ALA A 100 26.73 4.66 6.70
CA ALA A 100 25.32 4.97 6.90
C ALA A 100 24.81 4.54 8.29
N LYS A 101 25.21 3.36 8.79
CA LYS A 101 24.87 2.90 10.15
C LYS A 101 25.43 3.84 11.23
N VAL A 102 26.65 4.32 11.07
CA VAL A 102 27.26 5.26 12.04
C VAL A 102 26.58 6.64 12.00
N ILE A 103 26.42 7.23 10.81
CA ILE A 103 25.94 8.61 10.66
C ILE A 103 24.43 8.73 10.90
N PHE A 104 23.62 7.80 10.36
CA PHE A 104 22.17 7.88 10.48
C PHE A 104 21.60 7.00 11.60
N GLY A 105 22.34 6.00 12.06
CA GLY A 105 21.98 5.15 13.20
C GLY A 105 22.51 5.72 14.51
N HIS A 106 23.81 5.60 14.76
CA HIS A 106 24.43 6.05 16.03
C HIS A 106 24.23 7.57 16.25
N ASN A 107 24.36 8.37 15.19
CA ASN A 107 24.14 9.82 15.22
C ASN A 107 22.73 10.22 14.72
N SER A 108 21.74 9.35 14.90
CA SER A 108 20.37 9.54 14.41
C SER A 108 19.70 10.84 14.88
N GLN A 109 19.94 11.24 16.13
CA GLN A 109 19.40 12.47 16.69
C GLN A 109 20.04 13.71 16.09
N ALA A 110 21.36 13.66 15.81
CA ALA A 110 22.10 14.76 15.20
C ALA A 110 21.69 14.98 13.73
N THR A 111 21.27 13.93 13.03
CA THR A 111 20.79 14.00 11.64
C THR A 111 19.26 14.07 11.54
N ALA A 112 18.58 14.45 12.62
CA ALA A 112 17.12 14.41 12.68
C ALA A 112 16.41 15.56 11.96
N SER A 113 17.09 16.57 11.42
CA SER A 113 16.42 17.70 10.73
C SER A 113 16.37 17.53 9.21
N ARG A 114 15.69 18.47 8.53
CA ARG A 114 15.59 18.57 7.07
C ARG A 114 16.01 19.98 6.65
N PRO A 115 16.71 20.14 5.51
CA PRO A 115 16.92 21.47 4.94
C PRO A 115 15.60 22.04 4.39
N GLU A 116 15.47 23.36 4.41
CA GLU A 116 14.35 24.07 3.78
C GLU A 116 14.76 24.53 2.37
N LEU A 117 14.13 23.96 1.35
CA LEU A 117 14.36 24.29 -0.05
C LEU A 117 13.41 25.39 -0.50
N TYR A 118 13.86 26.28 -1.38
CA TYR A 118 13.04 27.42 -1.82
C TYR A 118 11.80 26.96 -2.60
N THR A 119 11.98 26.09 -3.59
CA THR A 119 10.92 25.65 -4.51
C THR A 119 9.85 24.86 -3.76
N PHE A 120 10.24 23.78 -3.08
CA PHE A 120 9.28 22.94 -2.39
C PHE A 120 8.67 23.64 -1.17
N HIS A 121 9.47 24.16 -0.24
CA HIS A 121 8.95 24.68 1.03
C HIS A 121 8.29 26.05 0.89
N LYS A 122 8.84 26.97 0.07
CA LYS A 122 8.27 28.33 -0.05
C LYS A 122 7.21 28.46 -1.13
N LEU A 123 7.26 27.66 -2.20
CA LEU A 123 6.28 27.78 -3.29
C LEU A 123 5.19 26.71 -3.20
N VAL A 124 5.56 25.44 -3.10
CA VAL A 124 4.61 24.31 -3.14
C VAL A 124 3.91 24.10 -1.80
N SER A 125 4.66 24.02 -0.69
CA SER A 125 4.16 23.70 0.66
C SER A 125 3.68 24.90 1.48
N ASN A 126 3.48 26.05 0.85
CA ASN A 126 3.12 27.29 1.55
C ASN A 126 1.72 27.26 2.20
N THR A 127 0.79 26.48 1.66
CA THR A 127 -0.62 26.41 2.10
C THR A 127 -0.88 25.16 2.95
N ALA A 128 -0.73 23.98 2.35
CA ALA A 128 -0.96 22.68 3.01
C ALA A 128 0.15 22.29 4.03
N GLY A 129 1.18 23.12 4.19
CA GLY A 129 2.33 22.84 5.04
C GLY A 129 3.30 21.81 4.45
N THR A 130 4.30 21.44 5.25
CA THR A 130 5.29 20.41 4.90
C THR A 130 4.79 19.03 5.27
N THR A 131 5.21 18.00 4.54
CA THR A 131 4.99 16.60 4.97
C THR A 131 5.97 16.24 6.08
N ILE A 132 5.70 15.17 6.86
CA ILE A 132 6.63 14.66 7.89
C ILE A 132 8.00 14.33 7.26
N GLY A 133 7.99 13.84 6.03
CA GLY A 133 9.19 13.51 5.27
C GLY A 133 10.07 14.71 4.95
N THR A 134 9.51 15.93 4.86
CA THR A 134 10.21 17.15 4.40
C THR A 134 10.33 18.24 5.47
N ALA A 135 9.63 18.10 6.60
CA ALA A 135 9.61 19.07 7.69
C ALA A 135 10.93 19.11 8.49
N PRO A 136 11.48 20.31 8.78
CA PRO A 136 12.57 20.50 9.75
C PRO A 136 12.24 19.95 11.14
N TYR A 137 13.27 19.73 11.96
CA TYR A 137 13.08 19.25 13.33
C TYR A 137 12.50 20.37 14.22
N ASN A 138 11.29 20.15 14.74
CA ASN A 138 10.62 21.01 15.71
C ASN A 138 9.54 20.22 16.50
N GLU A 139 8.90 20.84 17.48
CA GLU A 139 7.86 20.18 18.29
C GLU A 139 6.67 19.69 17.46
N SER A 140 6.25 20.47 16.47
CA SER A 140 5.16 20.10 15.56
C SER A 140 5.48 18.81 14.79
N LEU A 141 6.71 18.65 14.31
CA LEU A 141 7.15 17.40 13.70
C LEU A 141 7.08 16.24 14.68
N ILE A 142 7.52 16.42 15.94
CA ILE A 142 7.50 15.36 16.94
C ILE A 142 6.05 14.89 17.16
N ARG A 143 5.10 15.82 17.31
CA ARG A 143 3.67 15.50 17.43
C ARG A 143 3.14 14.77 16.20
N ARG A 144 3.40 15.28 14.99
CA ARG A 144 2.99 14.63 13.73
C ARG A 144 3.58 13.24 13.55
N ARG A 145 4.85 13.03 13.91
CA ARG A 145 5.50 11.71 13.87
C ARG A 145 4.86 10.75 14.87
N LYS A 146 4.50 11.21 16.06
CA LYS A 146 3.78 10.40 17.05
C LYS A 146 2.41 9.98 16.51
N GLY A 147 1.65 10.91 15.91
CA GLY A 147 0.36 10.60 15.29
C GLY A 147 0.47 9.66 14.09
N ALA A 148 1.47 9.84 13.23
CA ALA A 148 1.72 8.88 12.14
C ALA A 148 2.15 7.50 12.65
N ALA A 149 2.97 7.44 13.71
CA ALA A 149 3.38 6.19 14.33
C ALA A 149 2.22 5.45 15.00
N SER A 150 1.24 6.17 15.58
CA SER A 150 0.03 5.53 16.12
C SER A 150 -0.88 4.98 15.03
N ALA A 151 -0.87 5.57 13.82
CA ALA A 151 -1.64 5.08 12.68
C ALA A 151 -0.93 3.96 11.89
N LEU A 152 0.39 3.81 12.02
CA LEU A 152 1.21 2.88 11.22
C LEU A 152 1.93 1.82 12.08
N ASN A 153 1.54 1.69 13.34
CA ASN A 153 2.01 0.59 14.18
C ASN A 153 1.36 -0.74 13.78
N ARG A 154 1.86 -1.83 14.35
CA ARG A 154 1.40 -3.18 14.01
C ARG A 154 -0.12 -3.39 14.23
N PRO A 155 -0.74 -3.05 15.38
CA PRO A 155 -2.18 -3.12 15.54
C PRO A 155 -3.00 -2.34 14.50
N SER A 156 -2.56 -1.13 14.16
CA SER A 156 -3.24 -0.33 13.13
C SER A 156 -3.11 -0.95 11.75
N VAL A 157 -1.93 -1.45 11.37
CA VAL A 157 -1.75 -2.17 10.11
C VAL A 157 -2.61 -3.43 10.04
N GLU A 158 -2.74 -4.17 11.14
CA GLU A 158 -3.65 -5.32 11.22
C GLU A 158 -5.12 -4.91 11.01
N SER A 159 -5.53 -3.76 11.54
CA SER A 159 -6.88 -3.22 11.29
C SER A 159 -7.14 -2.82 9.83
N TYR A 160 -6.09 -2.62 9.03
CA TYR A 160 -6.20 -2.25 7.62
C TYR A 160 -6.29 -3.45 6.67
N ILE A 161 -6.12 -4.67 7.17
CA ILE A 161 -6.18 -5.90 6.36
C ILE A 161 -7.46 -5.99 5.51
N PRO A 162 -8.68 -5.68 6.00
CA PRO A 162 -9.88 -5.72 5.16
C PRO A 162 -9.82 -4.76 3.96
N HIS A 163 -9.22 -3.58 4.13
CA HIS A 163 -9.03 -2.64 3.03
C HIS A 163 -7.98 -3.12 2.03
N LEU A 164 -6.88 -3.71 2.53
CA LEU A 164 -5.86 -4.33 1.70
C LEU A 164 -6.41 -5.50 0.89
N ASP A 165 -7.24 -6.32 1.54
CA ASP A 165 -7.91 -7.44 0.93
C ASP A 165 -8.76 -6.95 -0.24
N LEU A 166 -9.74 -6.08 0.02
CA LEU A 166 -10.63 -5.53 -1.01
C LEU A 166 -9.85 -4.90 -2.17
N GLU A 167 -8.87 -4.06 -1.88
CA GLU A 167 -8.12 -3.34 -2.91
C GLU A 167 -7.27 -4.26 -3.80
N THR A 168 -6.69 -5.32 -3.22
CA THR A 168 -5.91 -6.31 -3.97
C THR A 168 -6.77 -7.31 -4.72
N GLN A 169 -8.00 -7.60 -4.25
CA GLN A 169 -8.99 -8.33 -5.06
C GLN A 169 -9.40 -7.51 -6.29
N ASP A 170 -9.68 -6.22 -6.11
CA ASP A 170 -10.03 -5.34 -7.23
C ASP A 170 -8.86 -5.15 -8.20
N PHE A 171 -7.61 -5.18 -7.72
CA PHE A 171 -6.44 -5.25 -8.58
C PHE A 171 -6.44 -6.50 -9.47
N VAL A 172 -6.75 -7.68 -8.93
CA VAL A 172 -6.88 -8.93 -9.70
C VAL A 172 -8.05 -8.84 -10.72
N LYS A 173 -9.19 -8.27 -10.31
CA LYS A 173 -10.35 -8.05 -11.20
C LYS A 173 -10.00 -7.14 -12.37
N GLU A 174 -9.33 -6.04 -12.11
CA GLU A 174 -8.93 -5.10 -13.15
C GLU A 174 -7.89 -5.71 -14.11
N ILE A 175 -6.97 -6.54 -13.60
CA ILE A 175 -6.05 -7.30 -14.47
C ILE A 175 -6.83 -8.16 -15.47
N LEU A 176 -7.85 -8.91 -15.04
CA LEU A 176 -8.68 -9.71 -15.94
C LEU A 176 -9.46 -8.84 -16.92
N LYS A 177 -10.13 -7.80 -16.42
CA LYS A 177 -10.97 -6.89 -17.21
C LYS A 177 -10.17 -6.20 -18.31
N TYR A 178 -9.08 -5.53 -17.95
CA TYR A 178 -8.30 -4.74 -18.92
C TYR A 178 -7.34 -5.62 -19.74
N GLY A 179 -6.88 -6.74 -19.18
CA GLY A 179 -6.05 -7.73 -19.86
C GLY A 179 -6.82 -8.68 -20.79
N ASN A 180 -8.16 -8.59 -20.85
CA ASN A 180 -9.03 -9.51 -21.59
C ASN A 180 -8.70 -10.98 -21.27
N SER A 181 -8.64 -11.30 -19.98
CA SER A 181 -8.23 -12.62 -19.47
C SER A 181 -6.90 -13.13 -20.05
N GLY A 182 -5.89 -12.27 -20.11
CA GLY A 182 -4.56 -12.61 -20.60
C GLY A 182 -4.38 -12.59 -22.13
N LYS A 183 -5.39 -12.14 -22.88
CA LYS A 183 -5.31 -12.02 -24.35
C LYS A 183 -4.65 -10.72 -24.82
N SER A 184 -4.65 -9.67 -23.98
CA SER A 184 -4.17 -8.34 -24.35
C SER A 184 -2.94 -7.93 -23.53
N PHE A 185 -1.97 -7.32 -24.22
CA PHE A 185 -0.85 -6.63 -23.57
C PHE A 185 -1.29 -5.24 -23.11
N ILE A 186 -1.03 -4.92 -21.84
CA ILE A 186 -1.42 -3.67 -21.19
C ILE A 186 -0.24 -3.02 -20.48
N ASN A 187 -0.31 -1.71 -20.25
CA ASN A 187 0.61 -1.01 -19.37
C ASN A 187 0.14 -1.18 -17.91
N PRO A 188 0.97 -1.78 -17.02
CA PRO A 188 0.53 -2.10 -15.66
C PRO A 188 0.50 -0.88 -14.71
N VAL A 189 1.06 0.27 -15.10
CA VAL A 189 1.21 1.44 -14.21
C VAL A 189 -0.15 1.90 -13.66
N SER A 190 -1.17 2.05 -14.50
CA SER A 190 -2.48 2.56 -14.08
C SER A 190 -3.23 1.60 -13.14
N LEU A 191 -3.08 0.29 -13.33
CA LEU A 191 -3.62 -0.74 -12.42
C LEU A 191 -3.03 -0.59 -11.01
N VAL A 192 -1.71 -0.47 -10.94
CA VAL A 192 -0.97 -0.34 -9.67
C VAL A 192 -1.25 1.02 -9.03
N GLN A 193 -1.32 2.09 -9.82
CA GLN A 193 -1.66 3.43 -9.32
C GLN A 193 -3.06 3.46 -8.71
N ARG A 194 -4.06 2.82 -9.33
CA ARG A 194 -5.42 2.79 -8.77
C ARG A 194 -5.44 2.04 -7.44
N LEU A 195 -4.83 0.86 -7.38
CA LEU A 195 -4.68 0.09 -6.14
C LEU A 195 -4.09 0.96 -5.02
N SER A 196 -2.93 1.56 -5.28
CA SER A 196 -2.18 2.32 -4.28
C SER A 196 -2.88 3.61 -3.87
N LEU A 197 -3.45 4.35 -4.83
CA LEU A 197 -4.15 5.59 -4.56
C LEU A 197 -5.45 5.35 -3.79
N SER A 198 -6.25 4.34 -4.20
CA SER A 198 -7.50 4.02 -3.52
C SER A 198 -7.27 3.63 -2.07
N LEU A 199 -6.26 2.80 -1.82
CA LEU A 199 -5.88 2.44 -0.46
C LEU A 199 -5.41 3.65 0.36
N ALA A 200 -4.53 4.49 -0.21
CA ALA A 200 -4.05 5.69 0.46
C ALA A 200 -5.20 6.64 0.81
N LEU A 201 -6.18 6.84 -0.08
CA LEU A 201 -7.33 7.69 0.18
C LEU A 201 -8.31 7.07 1.18
N THR A 202 -8.49 5.74 1.14
CA THR A 202 -9.36 5.01 2.07
C THR A 202 -8.83 5.12 3.50
N LEU A 203 -7.54 4.83 3.69
CA LEU A 203 -6.94 4.89 5.03
C LEU A 203 -6.91 6.31 5.60
N ASN A 204 -6.78 7.34 4.76
CA ASN A 204 -6.63 8.71 5.24
C ASN A 204 -7.94 9.49 5.35
N TRP A 205 -8.84 9.37 4.36
CA TRP A 205 -10.08 10.14 4.29
C TRP A 205 -11.34 9.26 4.31
N GLY A 206 -11.21 7.93 4.35
CA GLY A 206 -12.34 7.02 4.20
C GLY A 206 -12.99 7.16 2.82
N THR A 207 -12.21 7.49 1.79
CA THR A 207 -12.68 7.68 0.41
C THR A 207 -11.98 6.72 -0.52
N ARG A 208 -12.76 5.98 -1.29
CA ARG A 208 -12.28 4.95 -2.21
C ARG A 208 -12.28 5.44 -3.65
N ILE A 209 -11.34 4.96 -4.46
CA ILE A 209 -11.32 5.15 -5.92
C ILE A 209 -11.55 3.80 -6.58
N THR A 210 -12.73 3.63 -7.18
CA THR A 210 -13.19 2.35 -7.73
C THR A 210 -12.76 2.13 -9.19
N SER A 211 -12.39 3.20 -9.90
CA SER A 211 -12.07 3.11 -11.34
C SER A 211 -10.91 4.04 -11.73
N GLN A 212 -10.11 3.58 -12.69
CA GLN A 212 -9.10 4.38 -13.37
C GLN A 212 -9.69 5.52 -14.23
N SER A 213 -10.99 5.46 -14.53
CA SER A 213 -11.70 6.51 -15.27
C SER A 213 -12.20 7.66 -14.39
N ASP A 214 -11.98 7.60 -13.08
CA ASP A 214 -12.40 8.67 -12.16
C ASP A 214 -11.59 9.95 -12.43
N GLU A 215 -12.27 11.09 -12.50
CA GLU A 215 -11.61 12.39 -12.68
C GLU A 215 -10.64 12.69 -11.53
N LEU A 216 -11.02 12.35 -10.29
CA LEU A 216 -10.18 12.54 -9.12
C LEU A 216 -8.94 11.66 -9.15
N PHE A 217 -9.04 10.45 -9.72
CA PHE A 217 -7.90 9.56 -9.95
C PHE A 217 -6.86 10.24 -10.86
N SER A 218 -7.29 10.66 -12.06
CA SER A 218 -6.37 11.30 -13.03
C SER A 218 -5.79 12.62 -12.51
N GLU A 219 -6.57 13.42 -11.78
CA GLU A 219 -6.10 14.67 -11.17
C GLU A 219 -5.02 14.41 -10.12
N ILE A 220 -5.27 13.53 -9.14
CA ILE A 220 -4.33 13.28 -8.04
C ILE A 220 -3.05 12.63 -8.56
N THR A 221 -3.17 11.61 -9.42
CA THR A 221 -2.00 10.91 -9.97
C THR A 221 -1.08 11.87 -10.74
N HIS A 222 -1.65 12.75 -11.58
CA HIS A 222 -0.87 13.73 -12.32
C HIS A 222 -0.25 14.80 -11.41
N VAL A 223 -1.02 15.34 -10.46
CA VAL A 223 -0.56 16.42 -9.58
C VAL A 223 0.54 15.94 -8.61
N GLU A 224 0.40 14.76 -8.00
CA GLU A 224 1.41 14.25 -7.07
C GLU A 224 2.74 13.96 -7.79
N VAL A 225 2.71 13.35 -9.00
CA VAL A 225 3.92 13.10 -9.81
C VAL A 225 4.69 14.40 -10.10
N GLU A 226 3.98 15.46 -10.46
CA GLU A 226 4.59 16.75 -10.73
C GLU A 226 5.08 17.44 -9.44
N ILE A 227 4.38 17.26 -8.32
CA ILE A 227 4.82 17.75 -7.01
C ILE A 227 6.09 17.03 -6.52
N SER A 228 6.21 15.74 -6.81
CA SER A 228 7.36 14.91 -6.48
C SER A 228 8.64 15.41 -7.15
N ARG A 229 8.54 15.89 -8.41
CA ARG A 229 9.66 16.51 -9.14
C ARG A 229 10.21 17.77 -8.45
N PHE A 230 9.37 18.56 -7.79
CA PHE A 230 9.83 19.72 -7.01
C PHE A 230 10.63 19.34 -5.76
N ARG A 231 10.65 18.06 -5.37
CA ARG A 231 11.47 17.54 -4.27
C ARG A 231 12.79 16.92 -4.73
N SER A 232 13.04 16.85 -6.04
CA SER A 232 14.33 16.41 -6.57
C SER A 232 15.45 17.36 -6.14
N THR A 233 16.57 16.77 -5.70
CA THR A 233 17.74 17.50 -5.18
C THR A 233 18.62 18.08 -6.28
N THR A 234 18.38 17.75 -7.54
CA THR A 234 19.22 18.17 -8.67
C THR A 234 18.47 18.95 -9.74
N ASP A 235 17.13 18.86 -9.78
CA ASP A 235 16.34 19.52 -10.83
C ASP A 235 16.10 21.00 -10.56
N ASN A 236 15.99 21.38 -9.28
CA ASN A 236 15.56 22.72 -8.89
C ASN A 236 16.76 23.63 -8.58
N LEU A 237 17.44 24.13 -9.62
CA LEU A 237 18.65 24.96 -9.48
C LEU A 237 18.45 26.20 -8.59
N GLN A 238 17.26 26.80 -8.57
CA GLN A 238 16.95 27.96 -7.75
C GLN A 238 16.96 27.68 -6.23
N ASP A 239 16.96 26.41 -5.83
CA ASP A 239 17.14 26.02 -4.43
C ASP A 239 18.56 26.29 -3.95
N TYR A 240 19.54 26.18 -4.85
CA TYR A 240 20.97 26.27 -4.54
C TYR A 240 21.64 27.53 -5.10
N ILE A 241 21.05 28.17 -6.11
CA ILE A 241 21.57 29.38 -6.75
C ILE A 241 20.56 30.52 -6.54
N PRO A 242 20.71 31.34 -5.47
CA PRO A 242 19.73 32.37 -5.11
C PRO A 242 19.45 33.41 -6.20
N LEU A 243 20.42 33.70 -7.07
CA LEU A 243 20.23 34.64 -8.19
C LEU A 243 19.09 34.23 -9.14
N LEU A 244 18.86 32.92 -9.32
CA LEU A 244 17.77 32.43 -10.17
C LEU A 244 16.39 32.79 -9.62
N ARG A 245 16.29 33.12 -8.32
CA ARG A 245 15.05 33.54 -7.66
C ARG A 245 14.67 34.99 -8.03
N LEU A 246 15.59 35.78 -8.57
CA LEU A 246 15.29 37.17 -8.97
C LEU A 246 14.60 37.25 -10.33
N ILE A 247 14.60 36.16 -11.11
CA ILE A 247 13.97 36.12 -12.43
C ILE A 247 12.44 36.18 -12.25
N PRO A 248 11.76 37.26 -12.71
CA PRO A 248 10.34 37.49 -12.44
C PRO A 248 9.43 36.54 -13.24
N PHE A 249 9.87 36.06 -14.41
CA PHE A 249 9.12 35.19 -15.30
C PHE A 249 9.60 33.73 -15.30
N SER A 250 10.17 33.25 -14.18
CA SER A 250 10.66 31.88 -14.11
C SER A 250 9.52 30.87 -14.25
N PHE A 251 9.57 30.05 -15.31
CA PHE A 251 8.63 28.97 -15.58
C PHE A 251 8.42 28.06 -14.35
N GLY A 252 9.50 27.71 -13.64
CA GLY A 252 9.46 26.86 -12.45
C GLY A 252 8.58 27.40 -11.31
N LYS A 253 8.60 28.72 -11.03
CA LYS A 253 7.72 29.32 -10.01
C LYS A 253 6.25 29.25 -10.39
N ARG A 254 5.93 29.53 -11.66
CA ARG A 254 4.55 29.47 -12.17
C ARG A 254 4.01 28.05 -12.08
N LYS A 255 4.81 27.08 -12.53
CA LYS A 255 4.51 25.64 -12.46
C LYS A 255 4.27 25.20 -11.01
N ALA A 256 5.18 25.53 -10.08
CA ALA A 256 5.03 25.20 -8.66
C ALA A 256 3.75 25.79 -8.04
N ALA A 257 3.41 27.04 -8.37
CA ALA A 257 2.19 27.69 -7.88
C ALA A 257 0.90 27.11 -8.49
N GLU A 258 0.95 26.63 -9.73
CA GLU A 258 -0.16 25.93 -10.38
C GLU A 258 -0.46 24.60 -9.69
N TYR A 259 0.54 23.72 -9.55
CA TYR A 259 0.35 22.41 -8.92
C TYR A 259 -0.01 22.52 -7.44
N ARG A 260 0.50 23.55 -6.72
CA ARG A 260 -0.01 23.86 -5.38
C ARG A 260 -1.51 24.10 -5.38
N ARG A 261 -2.01 24.98 -6.27
CA ARG A 261 -3.44 25.34 -6.32
C ARG A 261 -4.32 24.13 -6.66
N ARG A 262 -3.86 23.27 -7.56
CA ARG A 262 -4.55 22.01 -7.92
C ARG A 262 -4.62 21.06 -6.72
N ARG A 263 -3.51 20.89 -5.99
CA ARG A 263 -3.49 20.13 -4.74
C ARG A 263 -4.42 20.67 -3.67
N ASP A 264 -4.37 21.99 -3.44
CA ASP A 264 -5.22 22.63 -2.43
C ASP A 264 -6.70 22.40 -2.75
N ARG A 265 -7.08 22.35 -4.04
CA ARG A 265 -8.46 22.08 -4.47
C ARG A 265 -8.92 20.67 -4.11
N TYR A 266 -8.18 19.62 -4.47
CA TYR A 266 -8.63 18.26 -4.14
C TYR A 266 -8.51 17.97 -2.64
N LEU A 267 -7.53 18.54 -1.93
CA LEU A 267 -7.45 18.41 -0.47
C LEU A 267 -8.64 19.08 0.23
N ALA A 268 -9.06 20.27 -0.23
CA ALA A 268 -10.25 20.93 0.29
C ALA A 268 -11.51 20.09 0.04
N LYS A 269 -11.63 19.45 -1.13
CA LYS A 269 -12.72 18.51 -1.43
C LYS A 269 -12.70 17.31 -0.48
N LEU A 270 -11.57 16.61 -0.37
CA LEU A 270 -11.43 15.42 0.48
C LEU A 270 -11.72 15.71 1.96
N ASN A 271 -11.17 16.81 2.49
CA ASN A 271 -11.42 17.23 3.87
C ASN A 271 -12.89 17.62 4.06
N GLY A 272 -13.47 18.41 3.16
CA GLY A 272 -14.87 18.83 3.25
C GLY A 272 -15.87 17.68 3.13
N ASP A 273 -15.57 16.67 2.32
CA ASP A 273 -16.40 15.46 2.20
C ASP A 273 -16.31 14.59 3.45
N LEU A 274 -15.13 14.48 4.06
CA LEU A 274 -14.97 13.81 5.35
C LEU A 274 -15.74 14.54 6.47
N ASP A 275 -15.60 15.86 6.56
CA ASP A 275 -16.29 16.68 7.57
C ASP A 275 -17.82 16.48 7.50
N LYS A 276 -18.38 16.45 6.28
CA LYS A 276 -19.81 16.14 6.07
C LYS A 276 -20.18 14.73 6.54
N ARG A 277 -19.37 13.72 6.23
CA ARG A 277 -19.62 12.35 6.71
C ARG A 277 -19.54 12.25 8.23
N ILE A 278 -18.63 12.98 8.87
CA ILE A 278 -18.53 13.03 10.34
C ILE A 278 -19.79 13.70 10.92
N GLN A 279 -20.21 14.86 10.40
CA GLN A 279 -21.41 15.57 10.84
C GLN A 279 -22.69 14.73 10.69
N ASN A 280 -22.78 13.95 9.61
CA ASN A 280 -23.92 13.08 9.34
C ASN A 280 -23.85 11.73 10.09
N GLY A 281 -22.78 11.44 10.82
CA GLY A 281 -22.59 10.15 11.50
C GLY A 281 -22.38 8.96 10.56
N THR A 282 -22.03 9.20 9.28
CA THR A 282 -21.85 8.17 8.24
C THR A 282 -20.37 7.91 7.90
N HIS A 283 -19.44 8.49 8.65
CA HIS A 283 -18.02 8.30 8.41
C HIS A 283 -17.56 6.88 8.77
N GLN A 284 -16.70 6.33 7.93
CA GLN A 284 -15.96 5.11 8.26
C GLN A 284 -14.68 5.46 9.04
N PRO A 285 -14.19 4.56 9.90
CA PRO A 285 -12.91 4.75 10.58
C PRO A 285 -11.79 4.98 9.57
N CYS A 286 -11.08 6.10 9.73
CA CYS A 286 -9.90 6.43 8.93
C CYS A 286 -8.96 7.29 9.79
N ILE A 287 -7.73 7.51 9.33
CA ILE A 287 -6.70 8.21 10.11
C ILE A 287 -7.13 9.63 10.45
N GLN A 288 -7.75 10.35 9.51
CA GLN A 288 -8.27 11.68 9.83
C GLN A 288 -9.43 11.63 10.83
N ALA A 289 -10.42 10.76 10.60
CA ALA A 289 -11.56 10.65 11.52
C ALA A 289 -11.10 10.26 12.93
N ASN A 290 -10.23 9.27 13.08
CA ASN A 290 -9.74 8.81 14.37
C ASN A 290 -9.02 9.93 15.13
N VAL A 291 -8.25 10.77 14.44
CA VAL A 291 -7.58 11.92 15.06
C VAL A 291 -8.56 13.04 15.39
N LEU A 292 -9.54 13.32 14.52
CA LEU A 292 -10.57 14.36 14.77
C LEU A 292 -11.49 13.98 15.94
N MET A 293 -11.72 12.69 16.14
CA MET A 293 -12.59 12.16 17.19
C MET A 293 -11.87 11.99 18.54
N ASP A 294 -10.54 11.93 18.55
CA ASP A 294 -9.75 11.82 19.76
C ASP A 294 -9.60 13.17 20.48
N LYS A 295 -10.34 13.33 21.58
CA LYS A 295 -10.34 14.53 22.43
C LYS A 295 -9.01 14.76 23.17
N GLU A 296 -8.15 13.74 23.28
CA GLU A 296 -6.83 13.86 23.92
C GLU A 296 -5.73 14.27 22.93
N THR A 297 -6.00 14.18 21.62
CA THR A 297 -5.01 14.48 20.59
C THR A 297 -4.78 15.99 20.44
N LYS A 298 -3.54 16.43 20.71
CA LYS A 298 -3.08 17.83 20.59
C LYS A 298 -2.61 18.21 19.18
N LEU A 299 -3.25 17.68 18.13
CA LEU A 299 -2.90 18.01 16.74
C LEU A 299 -3.86 19.09 16.21
N ASN A 300 -3.33 20.10 15.55
CA ASN A 300 -4.16 21.07 14.83
C ASN A 300 -4.52 20.59 13.41
N ASN A 301 -5.48 21.23 12.75
CA ASN A 301 -5.95 20.84 11.41
C ASN A 301 -4.84 20.79 10.34
N VAL A 302 -3.83 21.67 10.43
CA VAL A 302 -2.69 21.68 9.51
C VAL A 302 -1.79 20.48 9.77
N GLU A 303 -1.55 20.16 11.04
CA GLU A 303 -0.77 18.98 11.44
C GLU A 303 -1.46 17.68 11.03
N LEU A 304 -2.79 17.62 11.13
CA LEU A 304 -3.58 16.49 10.67
C LEU A 304 -3.52 16.32 9.15
N THR A 305 -3.82 17.38 8.39
CA THR A 305 -3.73 17.37 6.92
C THR A 305 -2.33 16.96 6.46
N SER A 306 -1.30 17.39 7.20
CA SER A 306 0.09 17.03 6.96
C SER A 306 0.38 15.54 7.14
N ILE A 307 -0.23 14.87 8.13
CA ILE A 307 -0.10 13.41 8.32
C ILE A 307 -0.70 12.69 7.12
N SER A 308 -1.93 13.05 6.71
CA SER A 308 -2.58 12.40 5.57
C SER A 308 -1.88 12.64 4.25
N LEU A 309 -1.44 13.87 4.00
CA LEU A 309 -0.64 14.20 2.82
C LEU A 309 0.71 13.48 2.82
N THR A 310 1.29 13.22 4.00
CA THR A 310 2.51 12.40 4.12
C THR A 310 2.25 10.98 3.64
N MET A 311 1.11 10.40 4.01
CA MET A 311 0.77 9.03 3.64
C MET A 311 0.39 8.91 2.16
N LEU A 312 -0.40 9.84 1.63
CA LEU A 312 -0.69 9.92 0.19
C LEU A 312 0.62 10.03 -0.61
N SER A 313 1.44 11.03 -0.29
CA SER A 313 2.66 11.30 -1.06
C SER A 313 3.73 10.22 -0.89
N GLY A 314 3.80 9.57 0.28
CA GLY A 314 4.77 8.51 0.55
C GLY A 314 4.34 7.14 0.01
N GLY A 315 3.08 6.76 0.23
CA GLY A 315 2.54 5.44 -0.11
C GLY A 315 2.21 5.28 -1.59
N PHE A 316 1.72 6.32 -2.25
CA PHE A 316 1.24 6.23 -3.63
C PHE A 316 2.37 5.96 -4.65
N GLU A 317 3.30 6.91 -4.82
CA GLU A 317 4.31 6.83 -5.88
C GLU A 317 5.35 5.74 -5.64
N THR A 318 5.77 5.55 -4.38
CA THR A 318 6.85 4.61 -4.08
C THR A 318 6.40 3.17 -4.23
N PHE A 319 5.18 2.84 -3.77
CA PHE A 319 4.58 1.53 -4.01
C PHE A 319 4.39 1.29 -5.51
N THR A 320 3.85 2.28 -6.22
CA THR A 320 3.67 2.22 -7.68
C THR A 320 4.97 1.88 -8.39
N ALA A 321 6.06 2.57 -8.04
CA ALA A 321 7.37 2.34 -8.63
C ALA A 321 7.90 0.92 -8.35
N VAL A 322 7.84 0.45 -7.10
CA VAL A 322 8.35 -0.88 -6.71
C VAL A 322 7.57 -1.99 -7.41
N MET A 323 6.25 -1.91 -7.42
CA MET A 323 5.39 -2.89 -8.08
C MET A 323 5.61 -2.89 -9.60
N THR A 324 5.66 -1.71 -10.23
CA THR A 324 5.88 -1.61 -11.68
C THR A 324 7.25 -2.16 -12.08
N TRP A 325 8.32 -1.88 -11.32
CA TRP A 325 9.62 -2.51 -11.57
C TRP A 325 9.59 -4.02 -11.41
N SER A 326 8.89 -4.51 -10.38
CA SER A 326 8.82 -5.93 -10.09
C SER A 326 8.02 -6.68 -11.15
N ILE A 327 6.93 -6.11 -11.67
CA ILE A 327 6.16 -6.69 -12.79
C ILE A 327 7.03 -6.81 -14.04
N ALA A 328 7.80 -5.77 -14.39
CA ALA A 328 8.74 -5.81 -15.51
C ALA A 328 9.77 -6.95 -15.36
N LEU A 329 10.32 -7.09 -14.16
CA LEU A 329 11.29 -8.14 -13.86
C LEU A 329 10.66 -9.53 -13.92
N LEU A 330 9.52 -9.74 -13.28
CA LEU A 330 8.83 -11.03 -13.29
C LEU A 330 8.48 -11.46 -14.71
N ALA A 331 8.01 -10.52 -15.55
CA ALA A 331 7.70 -10.76 -16.96
C ALA A 331 8.90 -11.18 -17.83
N THR A 332 10.12 -10.97 -17.34
CA THR A 332 11.38 -11.35 -18.02
C THR A 332 12.14 -12.46 -17.28
N ARG A 333 11.64 -12.92 -16.12
CA ARG A 333 12.25 -13.93 -15.25
C ARG A 333 11.24 -15.04 -14.91
N PRO A 334 10.87 -15.89 -15.88
CA PRO A 334 9.95 -17.00 -15.66
C PRO A 334 10.47 -17.97 -14.60
N ASP A 335 11.78 -18.09 -14.43
CA ASP A 335 12.41 -18.90 -13.39
C ASP A 335 12.03 -18.46 -11.96
N ILE A 336 11.96 -17.13 -11.73
CA ILE A 336 11.53 -16.57 -10.44
C ILE A 336 10.03 -16.80 -10.25
N GLN A 337 9.21 -16.60 -11.31
CA GLN A 337 7.77 -16.86 -11.24
C GLN A 337 7.47 -18.33 -10.91
N GLN A 338 8.13 -19.27 -11.58
CA GLN A 338 7.96 -20.72 -11.38
C GLN A 338 8.35 -21.15 -9.98
N LYS A 339 9.44 -20.59 -9.44
CA LYS A 339 9.83 -20.85 -8.05
C LYS A 339 8.83 -20.27 -7.05
N ALA A 340 8.36 -19.05 -7.28
CA ALA A 340 7.39 -18.41 -6.41
C ALA A 340 6.06 -19.17 -6.36
N ILE A 341 5.50 -19.57 -7.51
CA ILE A 341 4.26 -20.35 -7.54
C ILE A 341 4.44 -21.71 -6.86
N LYS A 342 5.58 -22.39 -7.05
CA LYS A 342 5.88 -23.65 -6.36
C LYS A 342 5.87 -23.49 -4.83
N GLU A 343 6.45 -22.41 -4.31
CA GLU A 343 6.45 -22.13 -2.87
C GLU A 343 5.05 -21.72 -2.35
N ILE A 344 4.29 -20.93 -3.11
CA ILE A 344 2.90 -20.59 -2.78
C ILE A 344 2.03 -21.86 -2.70
N ARG A 345 2.19 -22.78 -3.66
CA ARG A 345 1.40 -24.03 -3.74
C ARG A 345 1.66 -25.02 -2.61
N LYS A 346 2.70 -24.82 -1.78
CA LYS A 346 2.87 -25.57 -0.53
C LYS A 346 1.87 -25.18 0.56
N MET A 347 1.26 -24.00 0.45
CA MET A 347 0.36 -23.44 1.48
C MET A 347 -1.06 -23.20 0.95
N TYR A 348 -1.21 -22.81 -0.33
CA TYR A 348 -2.49 -22.49 -0.95
C TYR A 348 -2.67 -23.30 -2.23
N ASN A 349 -3.76 -24.05 -2.33
CA ASN A 349 -4.09 -24.83 -3.52
C ASN A 349 -4.67 -23.95 -4.65
N ASP A 350 -4.85 -24.52 -5.84
CA ASP A 350 -5.36 -23.80 -7.02
C ASP A 350 -6.81 -23.29 -6.87
N ARG A 351 -7.60 -23.87 -5.95
CA ARG A 351 -8.99 -23.43 -5.69
C ARG A 351 -9.06 -22.10 -4.94
N ASN A 352 -7.97 -21.69 -4.29
CA ASN A 352 -7.88 -20.46 -3.50
C ASN A 352 -6.80 -19.51 -4.06
N PRO A 353 -6.96 -18.99 -5.30
CA PRO A 353 -5.91 -18.23 -5.98
C PRO A 353 -5.64 -16.87 -5.32
N LEU A 354 -6.60 -16.30 -4.59
CA LEU A 354 -6.45 -15.04 -3.88
C LEU A 354 -5.71 -15.18 -2.54
N CYS A 355 -5.57 -16.40 -2.05
CA CYS A 355 -4.90 -16.74 -0.79
C CYS A 355 -5.46 -15.98 0.44
N ASP A 356 -4.99 -16.32 1.64
CA ASP A 356 -5.47 -15.68 2.86
C ASP A 356 -4.90 -14.26 3.00
N ALA A 357 -5.80 -13.26 3.05
CA ALA A 357 -5.42 -11.87 3.27
C ALA A 357 -4.75 -11.62 4.62
N LYS A 358 -4.92 -12.53 5.60
CA LYS A 358 -4.26 -12.49 6.92
C LYS A 358 -2.85 -13.09 6.91
N ASP A 359 -2.40 -13.76 5.84
CA ASP A 359 -1.02 -14.24 5.71
C ASP A 359 -0.01 -13.09 5.84
N ASP A 360 0.83 -13.16 6.88
CA ASP A 360 1.92 -12.23 7.13
C ASP A 360 3.29 -12.85 6.85
N GLN A 361 3.66 -12.88 5.58
CA GLN A 361 4.99 -13.31 5.14
C GLN A 361 5.33 -14.78 5.46
N LYS A 362 4.33 -15.68 5.52
CA LYS A 362 4.57 -17.12 5.68
C LYS A 362 5.29 -17.72 4.47
N CYS A 363 4.99 -17.24 3.27
CA CYS A 363 5.73 -17.59 2.05
C CYS A 363 7.08 -16.85 2.01
N LEU A 364 8.11 -17.46 2.60
CA LEU A 364 9.43 -16.84 2.74
C LEU A 364 10.05 -16.43 1.41
N TYR A 365 9.78 -17.15 0.32
CA TYR A 365 10.29 -16.80 -1.00
C TYR A 365 9.62 -15.53 -1.56
N VAL A 366 8.30 -15.38 -1.40
CA VAL A 366 7.58 -14.15 -1.79
C VAL A 366 7.99 -12.98 -0.89
N ALA A 367 8.20 -13.20 0.41
CA ALA A 367 8.79 -12.19 1.29
C ALA A 367 10.22 -11.80 0.82
N GLY A 368 11.00 -12.77 0.33
CA GLY A 368 12.29 -12.54 -0.33
C GLY A 368 12.18 -11.69 -1.60
N ILE A 369 11.17 -11.94 -2.46
CA ILE A 369 10.88 -11.11 -3.64
C ILE A 369 10.58 -9.66 -3.23
N VAL A 370 9.75 -9.45 -2.20
CA VAL A 370 9.45 -8.10 -1.68
C VAL A 370 10.73 -7.37 -1.27
N ARG A 371 11.56 -8.03 -0.44
CA ARG A 371 12.80 -7.43 0.10
C ARG A 371 13.82 -7.21 -1.01
N GLU A 372 13.91 -8.12 -1.98
CA GLU A 372 14.82 -7.99 -3.11
C GLU A 372 14.37 -6.90 -4.07
N SER A 373 13.09 -6.74 -4.34
CA SER A 373 12.57 -5.62 -5.12
C SER A 373 12.85 -4.27 -4.45
N LEU A 374 12.68 -4.18 -3.13
CA LEU A 374 13.01 -2.97 -2.39
C LEU A 374 14.50 -2.64 -2.43
N ARG A 375 15.39 -3.64 -2.28
CA ARG A 375 16.86 -3.48 -2.36
C ARG A 375 17.33 -3.18 -3.78
N TYR A 376 16.91 -3.98 -4.75
CA TYR A 376 17.43 -3.96 -6.11
C TYR A 376 16.96 -2.77 -6.91
N PHE A 377 15.69 -2.35 -6.78
CA PHE A 377 15.22 -1.18 -7.52
C PHE A 377 15.49 0.13 -6.79
N THR A 378 15.54 0.11 -5.44
CA THR A 378 15.74 1.29 -4.59
C THR A 378 15.09 2.54 -5.16
N VAL A 379 13.76 2.56 -5.28
CA VAL A 379 13.04 3.57 -6.07
C VAL A 379 13.31 5.01 -5.63
N LEU A 380 13.72 5.22 -4.37
CA LEU A 380 14.36 6.46 -3.89
C LEU A 380 15.87 6.25 -3.78
N ARG A 381 16.60 6.29 -4.91
CA ARG A 381 18.05 6.02 -4.98
C ARG A 381 18.86 6.94 -4.06
N LEU A 382 18.45 8.21 -4.00
CA LEU A 382 18.85 9.14 -2.94
C LEU A 382 17.69 9.30 -1.98
N SER A 383 17.93 8.97 -0.71
CA SER A 383 16.99 9.32 0.35
C SER A 383 16.81 10.84 0.41
N LEU A 384 15.66 11.29 0.91
CA LEU A 384 15.42 12.71 1.13
C LEU A 384 16.57 13.35 1.95
N PRO A 385 17.00 14.59 1.62
CA PRO A 385 18.07 15.30 2.33
C PRO A 385 17.84 15.42 3.83
N ARG A 386 18.86 15.20 4.66
CA ARG A 386 18.83 15.56 6.08
C ARG A 386 19.65 16.81 6.33
N SER A 387 19.38 17.48 7.44
CA SER A 387 20.23 18.54 7.97
C SER A 387 20.60 18.22 9.41
N THR A 388 21.82 18.56 9.81
CA THR A 388 22.27 18.36 11.18
C THR A 388 21.65 19.40 12.11
N ASN A 389 21.07 18.96 13.22
CA ASN A 389 20.58 19.83 14.31
C ASN A 389 21.51 19.83 15.53
N LYS A 390 22.50 18.92 15.55
CA LYS A 390 23.57 18.84 16.54
C LYS A 390 24.87 18.55 15.82
N GLU A 391 25.96 19.04 16.38
CA GLU A 391 27.31 18.65 15.94
C GLU A 391 27.55 17.18 16.29
N PHE A 392 28.29 16.47 15.43
CA PHE A 392 28.78 15.13 15.72
C PHE A 392 30.14 14.88 15.06
N THR A 393 30.84 13.84 15.52
CA THR A 393 32.16 13.46 14.98
C THR A 393 32.05 12.16 14.18
N TYR A 394 32.68 12.13 13.01
CA TYR A 394 32.83 10.94 12.17
C TYR A 394 34.29 10.77 11.77
N GLU A 395 34.91 9.64 12.13
CA GLU A 395 36.34 9.36 11.85
C GLU A 395 37.28 10.49 12.29
N GLY A 396 37.05 11.05 13.48
CA GLY A 396 37.84 12.17 14.02
C GLY A 396 37.56 13.53 13.37
N LYS A 397 36.62 13.62 12.43
CA LYS A 397 36.24 14.85 11.72
C LYS A 397 34.91 15.38 12.26
N THR A 398 34.87 16.67 12.58
CA THR A 398 33.67 17.32 13.08
C THR A 398 32.70 17.67 11.94
N VAL A 399 31.44 17.31 12.12
CA VAL A 399 30.32 17.70 11.23
C VAL A 399 29.45 18.72 11.98
N PRO A 400 29.49 20.00 11.61
CA PRO A 400 28.82 21.08 12.34
C PRO A 400 27.30 21.05 12.11
N VAL A 401 26.58 21.78 12.96
CA VAL A 401 25.13 22.04 12.85
C VAL A 401 24.81 22.74 11.52
N GLY A 402 23.66 22.40 10.91
CA GLY A 402 23.20 22.97 9.65
C GLY A 402 23.81 22.34 8.40
N THR A 403 24.69 21.34 8.55
CA THR A 403 25.26 20.58 7.43
C THR A 403 24.17 19.75 6.76
N THR A 404 24.04 19.88 5.44
CA THR A 404 23.15 19.00 4.67
C THR A 404 23.82 17.66 4.44
N VAL A 405 23.09 16.57 4.66
CA VAL A 405 23.61 15.20 4.63
C VAL A 405 22.73 14.33 3.72
N PHE A 406 23.33 13.69 2.72
CA PHE A 406 22.66 12.82 1.77
C PHE A 406 23.01 11.35 2.04
N LEU A 407 21.98 10.52 2.16
CA LEU A 407 22.12 9.06 2.16
C LEU A 407 21.91 8.56 0.73
N ASN A 408 22.97 8.02 0.13
CA ASN A 408 22.86 7.26 -1.10
C ASN A 408 22.39 5.84 -0.79
N SER A 409 21.07 5.70 -0.65
CA SER A 409 20.42 4.41 -0.39
C SER A 409 20.75 3.38 -1.46
N TRP A 410 20.86 3.82 -2.73
CA TRP A 410 21.27 2.97 -3.85
C TRP A 410 22.65 2.38 -3.62
N ALA A 411 23.65 3.22 -3.32
CA ALA A 411 25.00 2.74 -3.07
C ALA A 411 25.07 1.78 -1.86
N CYS A 412 24.30 2.02 -0.81
CA CYS A 412 24.25 1.14 0.36
C CYS A 412 23.57 -0.21 0.07
N ASN A 413 22.52 -0.23 -0.74
CA ASN A 413 21.83 -1.45 -1.18
C ASN A 413 22.64 -2.24 -2.24
N MET A 414 23.65 -1.61 -2.84
CA MET A 414 24.56 -2.16 -3.85
C MET A 414 26.00 -2.29 -3.33
N ASP A 415 26.17 -2.28 -2.01
CA ASP A 415 27.46 -2.32 -1.34
C ASP A 415 28.05 -3.74 -1.36
N PRO A 416 29.18 -3.99 -2.06
CA PRO A 416 29.77 -5.33 -2.15
C PRO A 416 30.35 -5.83 -0.83
N GLU A 417 30.56 -4.95 0.17
CA GLU A 417 30.95 -5.39 1.52
C GLU A 417 29.78 -6.00 2.30
N LEU A 418 28.54 -5.71 1.88
CA LEU A 418 27.31 -6.24 2.49
C LEU A 418 26.66 -7.34 1.65
N TRP A 419 26.80 -7.28 0.32
CA TRP A 419 26.10 -8.13 -0.61
C TRP A 419 27.06 -8.87 -1.55
N GLU A 420 26.95 -10.19 -1.58
CA GLU A 420 27.48 -10.98 -2.69
C GLU A 420 26.63 -10.73 -3.95
N ASP A 421 27.29 -10.48 -5.09
CA ASP A 421 26.65 -10.15 -6.37
C ASP A 421 25.55 -9.08 -6.25
N PRO A 422 25.89 -7.84 -5.83
CA PRO A 422 24.90 -6.80 -5.53
C PRO A 422 24.03 -6.44 -6.75
N GLU A 423 24.60 -6.52 -7.95
CA GLU A 423 23.96 -6.17 -9.22
C GLU A 423 23.05 -7.29 -9.78
N GLU A 424 22.98 -8.45 -9.12
CA GLU A 424 22.06 -9.52 -9.46
C GLU A 424 20.79 -9.47 -8.61
N TYR A 425 19.63 -9.63 -9.27
CA TYR A 425 18.36 -9.82 -8.59
C TYR A 425 18.22 -11.30 -8.17
N ARG A 426 18.34 -11.57 -6.86
CA ARG A 426 18.36 -12.92 -6.28
C ARG A 426 17.54 -12.96 -4.97
N PRO A 427 16.24 -13.30 -5.00
CA PRO A 427 15.41 -13.39 -3.79
C PRO A 427 15.96 -14.34 -2.71
N GLU A 428 16.71 -15.36 -3.11
CA GLU A 428 17.30 -16.39 -2.26
C GLU A 428 18.23 -15.81 -1.19
N ARG A 429 18.86 -14.66 -1.44
CA ARG A 429 19.74 -13.99 -0.46
C ARG A 429 19.01 -13.65 0.85
N TRP A 430 17.69 -13.53 0.82
CA TRP A 430 16.86 -13.24 1.99
C TRP A 430 16.52 -14.50 2.79
N LEU A 431 16.66 -15.68 2.20
CA LEU A 431 16.60 -16.97 2.90
C LEU A 431 17.95 -17.27 3.57
N GLU A 432 19.05 -16.95 2.89
CA GLU A 432 20.43 -17.10 3.38
C GLU A 432 20.70 -16.13 4.54
N HIS A 433 20.28 -14.87 4.38
CA HIS A 433 20.59 -13.78 5.31
C HIS A 433 19.35 -12.92 5.65
N PRO A 434 18.38 -13.45 6.41
CA PRO A 434 17.10 -12.79 6.68
C PRO A 434 17.22 -11.48 7.50
N SER A 435 18.33 -11.29 8.20
CA SER A 435 18.59 -10.13 9.05
C SER A 435 19.30 -8.97 8.33
N HIS A 436 19.68 -9.15 7.05
CA HIS A 436 20.33 -8.08 6.31
C HIS A 436 19.43 -6.83 6.21
N PRO A 437 20.02 -5.61 6.30
CA PRO A 437 19.26 -4.38 6.24
C PRO A 437 18.89 -4.01 4.79
N VAL A 438 17.74 -3.34 4.63
CA VAL A 438 17.38 -2.64 3.38
C VAL A 438 17.43 -1.14 3.64
N PHE A 439 18.18 -0.39 2.85
CA PHE A 439 18.37 1.06 3.03
C PHE A 439 17.30 1.91 2.33
N THR A 440 16.35 1.28 1.64
CA THR A 440 15.24 1.91 0.90
C THR A 440 14.29 2.68 1.82
N PHE A 441 14.11 2.22 3.06
CA PHE A 441 13.31 2.93 4.07
C PHE A 441 14.13 3.94 4.89
N GLY A 442 15.42 4.12 4.57
CA GLY A 442 16.35 4.93 5.35
C GLY A 442 16.67 4.34 6.73
N LEU A 443 17.27 5.15 7.61
CA LEU A 443 17.77 4.71 8.93
C LEU A 443 17.51 5.71 10.05
N GLY A 444 17.46 5.22 11.29
CA GLY A 444 17.39 6.05 12.51
C GLY A 444 16.12 6.89 12.65
N TYR A 445 16.24 8.08 13.23
CA TYR A 445 15.09 8.92 13.63
C TYR A 445 14.14 9.29 12.47
N ARG A 446 14.65 9.32 11.23
CA ARG A 446 13.87 9.63 10.02
C ARG A 446 13.63 8.40 9.14
N MET A 447 13.75 7.20 9.68
CA MET A 447 13.31 5.98 8.99
C MET A 447 11.81 6.09 8.64
N CYS A 448 11.43 5.46 7.52
CA CYS A 448 10.07 5.45 7.00
C CYS A 448 9.09 4.91 8.05
N ALA A 449 8.06 5.71 8.36
CA ALA A 449 7.00 5.34 9.30
C ALA A 449 6.06 4.27 8.71
N GLY A 450 5.90 4.23 7.38
CA GLY A 450 4.99 3.30 6.69
C GLY A 450 5.66 2.00 6.25
N SER A 451 6.83 1.64 6.78
CA SER A 451 7.56 0.44 6.34
C SER A 451 6.79 -0.85 6.60
N LEU A 452 6.12 -0.98 7.75
CA LEU A 452 5.29 -2.15 8.07
C LEU A 452 4.13 -2.30 7.09
N LEU A 453 3.40 -1.22 6.84
CA LEU A 453 2.30 -1.18 5.88
C LEU A 453 2.79 -1.51 4.46
N ALA A 454 3.91 -0.93 4.02
CA ALA A 454 4.48 -1.20 2.71
C ALA A 454 4.89 -2.68 2.51
N TYR A 455 5.51 -3.30 3.52
CA TYR A 455 5.82 -4.74 3.47
C TYR A 455 4.55 -5.57 3.35
N ARG A 456 3.50 -5.23 4.11
CA ARG A 456 2.22 -5.91 4.08
C ARG A 456 1.53 -5.79 2.72
N GLU A 457 1.43 -4.57 2.20
CA GLU A 457 0.84 -4.25 0.90
C GLU A 457 1.56 -4.99 -0.25
N LEU A 458 2.90 -4.87 -0.30
CA LEU A 458 3.70 -5.51 -1.34
C LEU A 458 3.57 -7.04 -1.26
N TYR A 459 3.69 -7.63 -0.06
CA TYR A 459 3.59 -9.07 0.12
C TYR A 459 2.25 -9.61 -0.39
N LEU A 460 1.14 -9.07 0.10
CA LEU A 460 -0.19 -9.55 -0.30
C LEU A 460 -0.43 -9.39 -1.81
N THR A 461 -0.01 -8.25 -2.37
CA THR A 461 -0.17 -7.98 -3.80
C THR A 461 0.66 -8.96 -4.65
N PHE A 462 1.93 -9.22 -4.29
CA PHE A 462 2.75 -10.21 -4.99
C PHE A 462 2.19 -11.62 -4.86
N MET A 463 1.74 -11.99 -3.66
CA MET A 463 1.22 -13.34 -3.39
C MET A 463 -0.01 -13.63 -4.26
N ARG A 464 -0.97 -12.70 -4.30
CA ARG A 464 -2.16 -12.76 -5.17
C ARG A 464 -1.80 -12.76 -6.64
N MET A 465 -0.95 -11.83 -7.07
CA MET A 465 -0.58 -11.70 -8.48
C MET A 465 0.13 -12.95 -9.01
N LEU A 466 1.09 -13.51 -8.27
CA LEU A 466 1.86 -14.69 -8.67
C LEU A 466 1.04 -15.99 -8.57
N SER A 467 0.13 -16.07 -7.60
CA SER A 467 -0.81 -17.19 -7.44
C SER A 467 -1.85 -17.23 -8.55
N ALA A 468 -2.36 -16.06 -8.96
CA ALA A 468 -3.41 -15.93 -9.96
C ALA A 468 -2.90 -15.94 -11.40
N PHE A 469 -1.71 -15.38 -11.67
CA PHE A 469 -1.26 -15.10 -13.03
C PHE A 469 0.15 -15.62 -13.33
N GLU A 470 0.35 -15.94 -14.59
CA GLU A 470 1.65 -15.92 -15.24
C GLU A 470 1.82 -14.60 -16.00
N ILE A 471 2.96 -13.94 -15.83
CA ILE A 471 3.21 -12.63 -16.41
C ILE A 471 4.16 -12.80 -17.59
N GLU A 472 3.77 -12.27 -18.74
CA GLU A 472 4.58 -12.31 -19.95
C GLU A 472 4.80 -10.91 -20.52
N SER A 473 5.97 -10.70 -21.11
CA SER A 473 6.34 -9.44 -21.74
C SER A 473 5.98 -9.44 -23.23
N GLU A 474 5.55 -8.27 -23.75
CA GLU A 474 5.29 -8.13 -25.19
C GLU A 474 6.58 -8.19 -26.03
N GLY A 475 7.68 -7.80 -25.42
CA GLY A 475 9.01 -7.79 -26.01
C GLY A 475 10.07 -7.53 -24.93
N PRO A 476 11.33 -7.28 -25.32
CA PRO A 476 12.41 -7.04 -24.38
C PRO A 476 12.12 -5.85 -23.45
N ILE A 477 12.26 -6.06 -22.14
CA ILE A 477 12.14 -5.01 -21.12
C ILE A 477 13.51 -4.83 -20.47
N GLU A 478 14.01 -3.60 -20.44
CA GLU A 478 15.25 -3.27 -19.73
C GLU A 478 14.95 -3.16 -18.22
N THR A 479 15.33 -4.20 -17.47
CA THR A 479 15.04 -4.31 -16.03
C THR A 479 16.19 -3.86 -15.14
N HIS A 480 17.31 -3.41 -15.71
CA HIS A 480 18.42 -2.87 -14.92
C HIS A 480 17.99 -1.58 -14.19
N PRO A 481 18.27 -1.44 -12.88
CA PRO A 481 17.77 -0.35 -12.01
C PRO A 481 18.41 1.03 -12.26
N VAL A 482 19.14 1.16 -13.37
CA VAL A 482 19.76 2.42 -13.82
C VAL A 482 19.45 2.61 -15.31
N LYS A 483 19.73 1.62 -16.16
CA LYS A 483 19.49 1.73 -17.60
C LYS A 483 18.01 1.76 -17.96
N GLY A 484 17.17 1.05 -17.20
CA GLY A 484 15.72 0.98 -17.43
C GLY A 484 14.93 2.14 -16.81
N VAL A 485 15.59 3.05 -16.09
CA VAL A 485 14.92 4.21 -15.48
C VAL A 485 14.47 5.17 -16.59
N ASN A 486 13.23 5.65 -16.50
CA ASN A 486 12.67 6.59 -17.46
C ASN A 486 13.31 7.98 -17.36
N ASP A 487 13.45 8.47 -16.13
CA ASP A 487 14.03 9.77 -15.82
C ASP A 487 14.90 9.65 -14.55
N LEU A 488 16.21 9.77 -14.72
CA LEU A 488 17.21 9.62 -13.66
C LEU A 488 17.26 10.83 -12.72
N THR A 489 16.64 11.95 -13.10
CA THR A 489 16.65 13.20 -12.33
C THR A 489 15.43 13.33 -11.42
N SER A 490 14.37 12.58 -11.72
CA SER A 490 13.17 12.45 -10.90
C SER A 490 13.49 11.86 -9.51
N LEU A 491 12.72 12.28 -8.51
CA LEU A 491 12.89 11.82 -7.13
C LEU A 491 12.68 10.29 -7.02
N VAL A 492 11.60 9.80 -7.61
CA VAL A 492 11.23 8.38 -7.63
C VAL A 492 11.60 7.80 -8.99
N SER A 493 12.39 6.73 -8.98
CA SER A 493 12.87 6.04 -10.18
C SER A 493 11.79 5.11 -10.72
N MET A 494 11.08 5.54 -11.76
CA MET A 494 10.12 4.73 -12.51
C MET A 494 10.82 4.00 -13.68
N PRO A 495 10.38 2.78 -14.03
CA PRO A 495 10.84 2.15 -15.27
C PRO A 495 10.32 2.90 -16.49
N ARG A 496 10.98 2.73 -17.63
CA ARG A 496 10.44 3.12 -18.94
C ARG A 496 9.11 2.42 -19.19
N GLU A 497 8.27 3.00 -20.02
CA GLU A 497 7.00 2.38 -20.39
C GLU A 497 7.23 1.02 -21.08
N TYR A 498 6.43 0.04 -20.70
CA TYR A 498 6.43 -1.30 -21.27
C TYR A 498 5.01 -1.86 -21.20
N ARG A 499 4.77 -2.96 -21.93
CA ARG A 499 3.52 -3.70 -21.87
C ARG A 499 3.75 -5.16 -21.49
N VAL A 500 2.83 -5.69 -20.69
CA VAL A 500 2.79 -7.08 -20.24
C VAL A 500 1.38 -7.62 -20.39
N ARG A 501 1.25 -8.93 -20.50
CA ARG A 501 -0.03 -9.62 -20.33
C ARG A 501 0.04 -10.51 -19.09
N PHE A 502 -1.09 -10.62 -18.41
CA PHE A 502 -1.26 -11.46 -17.23
C PHE A 502 -2.15 -12.62 -17.64
N VAL A 503 -1.53 -13.78 -17.91
CA VAL A 503 -2.24 -15.00 -18.29
C VAL A 503 -2.79 -15.65 -17.02
N PRO A 504 -4.12 -15.75 -16.86
CA PRO A 504 -4.70 -16.40 -15.68
C PRO A 504 -4.28 -17.87 -15.63
N ARG A 505 -3.85 -18.33 -14.46
CA ARG A 505 -3.49 -19.74 -14.25
C ARG A 505 -4.73 -20.65 -14.29
N ASP A 506 -5.84 -20.14 -13.76
CA ASP A 506 -7.17 -20.73 -13.90
C ASP A 506 -8.21 -19.60 -14.04
N GLU A 507 -8.67 -19.37 -15.27
CA GLU A 507 -9.65 -18.33 -15.56
C GLU A 507 -11.00 -18.61 -14.88
N SER A 508 -11.39 -19.89 -14.79
CA SER A 508 -12.68 -20.26 -14.20
C SER A 508 -12.70 -19.95 -12.71
N VAL A 509 -11.70 -20.38 -11.95
CA VAL A 509 -11.63 -20.12 -10.51
C VAL A 509 -11.50 -18.63 -10.23
N LEU A 510 -10.72 -17.90 -11.05
CA LEU A 510 -10.60 -16.45 -10.90
C LEU A 510 -11.92 -15.73 -11.18
N ALA A 511 -12.67 -16.11 -12.22
CA ALA A 511 -13.99 -15.53 -12.50
C ALA A 511 -15.02 -15.82 -11.39
N HIS A 512 -15.03 -17.03 -10.83
CA HIS A 512 -15.93 -17.40 -9.73
C HIS A 512 -15.55 -16.73 -8.39
N SER A 513 -14.24 -16.53 -8.14
CA SER A 513 -13.76 -15.77 -6.97
C SER A 513 -14.08 -14.27 -7.02
N GLN A 514 -14.59 -13.78 -8.17
CA GLN A 514 -14.91 -12.36 -8.38
C GLN A 514 -16.39 -12.04 -8.21
N THR A 515 -17.27 -13.03 -8.37
CA THR A 515 -18.71 -12.91 -8.18
C THR A 515 -19.13 -12.87 -6.73
N THR A 516 -18.26 -13.23 -5.77
CA THR A 516 -18.67 -13.47 -4.39
C THR A 516 -18.61 -12.27 -3.43
N ASP A 517 -18.07 -11.08 -3.80
CA ASP A 517 -17.80 -10.09 -2.73
C ASP A 517 -17.87 -8.58 -3.05
N ALA A 518 -18.15 -8.13 -4.28
CA ALA A 518 -18.05 -6.67 -4.56
C ALA A 518 -19.32 -5.85 -4.27
N ALA A 519 -20.52 -6.44 -4.36
CA ALA A 519 -21.77 -5.66 -4.37
C ALA A 519 -22.65 -5.84 -3.11
N CYS A 520 -22.39 -6.87 -2.30
CA CYS A 520 -23.37 -7.30 -1.30
C CYS A 520 -22.82 -7.54 0.13
N ASN A 521 -21.49 -7.55 0.32
CA ASN A 521 -20.83 -7.70 1.63
C ASN A 521 -21.43 -8.85 2.47
N ILE A 522 -21.64 -9.99 1.82
CA ILE A 522 -22.37 -11.12 2.40
C ILE A 522 -21.43 -11.85 3.37
N GLN A 523 -21.87 -12.00 4.61
CA GLN A 523 -21.12 -12.75 5.62
C GLN A 523 -21.29 -14.25 5.39
N PRO A 524 -20.25 -15.08 5.61
CA PRO A 524 -20.40 -16.52 5.62
C PRO A 524 -21.44 -16.94 6.67
N VAL A 525 -22.17 -18.02 6.39
CA VAL A 525 -23.14 -18.60 7.33
C VAL A 525 -22.41 -19.51 8.30
N ILE A 526 -22.64 -19.35 9.60
CA ILE A 526 -22.04 -20.21 10.63
C ILE A 526 -23.06 -21.28 11.01
N ILE A 527 -22.72 -22.54 10.81
CA ILE A 527 -23.44 -23.68 11.37
C ILE A 527 -22.86 -23.98 12.75
N THR A 528 -23.72 -23.94 13.77
CA THR A 528 -23.33 -24.21 15.16
C THR A 528 -23.68 -25.62 15.61
N ASN A 529 -24.60 -26.29 14.90
CA ASN A 529 -24.96 -27.67 15.18
C ASN A 529 -25.63 -28.31 13.96
N THR A 530 -25.24 -29.54 13.65
CA THR A 530 -25.92 -30.40 12.67
C THR A 530 -26.17 -31.76 13.30
N GLN A 531 -27.42 -32.23 13.25
CA GLN A 531 -27.81 -33.58 13.66
C GLN A 531 -28.61 -34.25 12.56
N TRP A 532 -28.18 -35.44 12.17
CA TRP A 532 -28.87 -36.28 11.20
C TRP A 532 -29.28 -37.60 11.85
N HIS A 533 -30.54 -37.99 11.66
CA HIS A 533 -31.08 -39.23 12.21
C HIS A 533 -31.76 -40.06 11.11
N ASN A 534 -31.30 -41.30 10.94
CA ASN A 534 -31.83 -42.26 9.99
C ASN A 534 -32.41 -43.47 10.74
N SER A 535 -33.71 -43.72 10.55
CA SER A 535 -34.43 -44.88 11.09
C SER A 535 -34.93 -45.78 9.96
N TRP A 536 -34.61 -47.06 10.04
CA TRP A 536 -34.98 -48.06 9.01
C TRP A 536 -36.36 -48.69 9.23
N LEU A 537 -36.98 -48.45 10.39
CA LEU A 537 -38.30 -48.97 10.75
C LEU A 537 -39.35 -47.86 10.57
N SER A 538 -40.22 -48.02 9.57
CA SER A 538 -41.50 -47.30 9.54
C SER A 538 -42.33 -47.82 10.72
N CYS A 539 -42.45 -47.03 11.79
CA CYS A 539 -43.37 -47.35 12.88
C CYS A 539 -44.81 -47.28 12.31
N GLY A 540 -45.32 -48.44 11.89
CA GLY A 540 -46.70 -48.64 11.51
C GLY A 540 -47.59 -48.36 12.73
N CYS A 541 -48.62 -47.55 12.50
CA CYS A 541 -49.68 -47.31 13.46
C CYS A 541 -50.49 -48.59 13.67
N ASP A 542 -50.04 -49.46 14.55
CA ASP A 542 -50.85 -50.58 15.03
C ASP A 542 -51.54 -50.17 16.34
N SER A 543 -52.88 -50.25 16.32
CA SER A 543 -53.83 -50.00 17.43
C SER A 543 -54.08 -48.53 17.85
N GLY A 544 -54.58 -47.72 16.92
CA GLY A 544 -55.72 -46.83 17.24
C GLY A 544 -55.48 -45.50 17.96
N THR A 545 -54.26 -45.04 18.23
CA THR A 545 -54.02 -43.65 18.69
C THR A 545 -52.70 -43.07 18.18
N CYS A 546 -52.76 -42.13 17.24
CA CYS A 546 -51.67 -41.18 17.01
C CYS A 546 -51.92 -39.95 17.88
N LEU A 547 -51.05 -39.66 18.86
CA LEU A 547 -51.13 -38.41 19.61
C LEU A 547 -50.53 -37.25 18.77
N PRO A 548 -51.27 -36.15 18.59
CA PRO A 548 -50.72 -34.90 18.10
C PRO A 548 -50.05 -34.16 19.26
N THR A 549 -48.98 -33.42 18.95
CA THR A 549 -48.23 -32.49 19.83
C THR A 549 -47.23 -33.14 20.79
N GLY A 550 -45.95 -32.72 20.68
CA GLY A 550 -44.83 -33.31 21.39
C GLY A 550 -44.68 -32.86 22.84
N VAL A 551 -44.25 -33.78 23.71
CA VAL A 551 -43.31 -33.62 24.85
C VAL A 551 -42.62 -34.98 25.11
N SER A 552 -41.42 -34.93 25.67
CA SER A 552 -40.39 -35.97 25.92
C SER A 552 -40.81 -37.26 26.64
N GLY A 553 -40.24 -38.40 26.18
CA GLY A 553 -40.09 -39.62 26.99
C GLY A 553 -40.25 -40.93 26.23
N GLY A 554 -39.32 -41.26 25.32
CA GLY A 554 -39.21 -42.59 24.70
C GLY A 554 -38.17 -42.62 23.58
N PRO A 555 -37.31 -43.65 23.47
CA PRO A 555 -36.30 -43.70 22.42
C PRO A 555 -36.94 -44.07 21.08
N GLY A 556 -36.75 -43.20 20.08
CA GLY A 556 -36.58 -43.67 18.70
C GLY A 556 -37.77 -43.65 17.73
N CYS A 557 -38.82 -42.85 17.92
CA CYS A 557 -39.88 -42.71 16.90
C CYS A 557 -39.92 -41.30 16.29
N GLY A 558 -38.91 -40.97 15.48
CA GLY A 558 -38.94 -39.83 14.56
C GLY A 558 -39.27 -40.28 13.13
N PRO A 559 -39.76 -39.39 12.25
CA PRO A 559 -39.92 -39.71 10.83
C PRO A 559 -38.57 -40.11 10.21
N PRO A 560 -38.56 -41.06 9.27
CA PRO A 560 -37.32 -41.48 8.59
C PRO A 560 -36.66 -40.27 7.93
N ASP A 561 -35.32 -40.20 8.00
CA ASP A 561 -34.47 -39.14 7.47
C ASP A 561 -34.78 -37.73 8.02
N THR A 562 -34.74 -37.56 9.34
CA THR A 562 -34.85 -36.23 9.96
C THR A 562 -33.47 -35.57 10.03
N LEU A 563 -33.33 -34.40 9.41
CA LEU A 563 -32.19 -33.52 9.52
C LEU A 563 -32.55 -32.27 10.34
N GLN A 564 -31.68 -31.90 11.28
CA GLN A 564 -31.72 -30.63 12.00
C GLN A 564 -30.39 -29.88 11.81
N VAL A 565 -30.49 -28.62 11.37
CA VAL A 565 -29.34 -27.70 11.26
C VAL A 565 -29.67 -26.42 12.02
N THR A 566 -28.74 -25.97 12.85
CA THR A 566 -28.82 -24.72 13.60
C THR A 566 -27.85 -23.71 12.99
N PHE A 567 -28.40 -22.57 12.57
CA PHE A 567 -27.65 -21.48 11.94
C PHE A 567 -27.50 -20.30 12.90
N TYR A 568 -26.33 -19.67 12.86
CA TYR A 568 -26.09 -18.37 13.49
C TYR A 568 -25.84 -17.31 12.42
N GLN A 569 -26.74 -16.32 12.36
CA GLN A 569 -26.58 -15.12 11.55
C GLN A 569 -27.25 -13.95 12.30
N PRO A 570 -26.57 -12.80 12.52
CA PRO A 570 -27.21 -11.61 13.03
C PRO A 570 -28.11 -11.02 11.92
N PRO A 571 -29.42 -10.79 12.16
CA PRO A 571 -30.33 -10.37 11.09
C PRO A 571 -30.06 -8.93 10.63
N PRO A 572 -30.19 -8.63 9.33
CA PRO A 572 -30.59 -7.29 8.89
C PRO A 572 -32.00 -7.00 9.40
N SER A 573 -32.26 -5.76 9.78
CA SER A 573 -33.54 -5.30 10.35
C SER A 573 -34.76 -5.74 9.53
N ASP A 574 -35.76 -6.30 10.22
CA ASP A 574 -37.15 -6.58 9.80
C ASP A 574 -37.46 -7.80 8.89
N HIS A 575 -36.61 -8.83 8.84
CA HIS A 575 -36.93 -10.06 8.09
C HIS A 575 -37.18 -11.29 8.98
N THR A 576 -38.30 -11.99 8.74
CA THR A 576 -38.56 -13.36 9.21
C THR A 576 -37.89 -14.36 8.26
N LEU A 577 -36.82 -15.02 8.71
CA LEU A 577 -36.21 -16.17 8.02
C LEU A 577 -37.26 -17.27 7.83
N THR A 578 -37.65 -17.53 6.58
CA THR A 578 -38.68 -18.52 6.25
C THR A 578 -38.00 -19.69 5.52
N CYS A 579 -37.83 -20.83 6.22
CA CYS A 579 -37.36 -22.07 5.60
C CYS A 579 -38.48 -22.62 4.69
N TYR A 580 -38.40 -22.37 3.37
CA TYR A 580 -39.33 -22.93 2.38
C TYR A 580 -38.80 -24.27 1.84
N ALA A 581 -39.46 -25.36 2.22
CA ALA A 581 -39.37 -26.63 1.50
C ALA A 581 -40.69 -26.81 0.74
N ASN A 582 -40.61 -26.95 -0.59
CA ASN A 582 -41.77 -27.06 -1.49
C ASN A 582 -42.32 -28.51 -1.52
N ASP A 583 -42.52 -29.11 -0.34
CA ASP A 583 -43.06 -30.47 -0.18
C ASP A 583 -44.24 -30.42 0.83
N PRO A 584 -45.36 -31.15 0.58
CA PRO A 584 -46.54 -31.10 1.43
C PRO A 584 -46.26 -31.86 2.73
N GLY A 585 -45.76 -31.15 3.74
CA GLY A 585 -45.42 -31.69 5.07
C GLY A 585 -44.39 -30.88 5.86
N SER A 586 -43.76 -29.88 5.24
CA SER A 586 -42.74 -29.04 5.86
C SER A 586 -43.33 -28.08 6.91
N VAL A 587 -42.70 -28.00 8.09
CA VAL A 587 -43.10 -27.06 9.16
C VAL A 587 -42.18 -25.83 9.12
N PRO A 588 -42.71 -24.59 9.09
CA PRO A 588 -41.89 -23.38 9.09
C PRO A 588 -40.96 -23.29 10.31
N ALA A 589 -39.78 -22.69 10.14
CA ALA A 589 -38.87 -22.39 11.24
C ALA A 589 -39.57 -21.49 12.28
N GLN A 590 -39.48 -21.85 13.57
CA GLN A 590 -39.97 -21.00 14.66
C GLN A 590 -38.82 -20.18 15.23
N ALA A 591 -39.03 -18.87 15.36
CA ALA A 591 -38.11 -17.99 16.05
C ALA A 591 -38.11 -18.31 17.56
N ILE A 592 -36.93 -18.50 18.15
CA ILE A 592 -36.74 -18.54 19.60
C ILE A 592 -36.43 -17.10 20.06
N PRO A 593 -37.18 -16.52 21.00
CA PRO A 593 -36.88 -15.17 21.49
C PRO A 593 -35.48 -15.13 22.14
N GLY A 594 -34.53 -14.44 21.50
CA GLY A 594 -33.17 -14.21 22.04
C GLY A 594 -32.01 -14.97 21.39
N GLY A 595 -32.20 -15.75 20.32
CA GLY A 595 -31.10 -16.38 19.55
C GLY A 595 -31.49 -17.59 18.70
N THR A 596 -30.60 -17.98 17.77
CA THR A 596 -30.51 -19.19 16.90
C THR A 596 -31.79 -19.74 16.23
N TYR A 597 -31.70 -20.04 14.92
CA TYR A 597 -32.79 -20.62 14.12
C TYR A 597 -32.61 -22.13 13.96
N ASN A 598 -33.69 -22.92 14.13
CA ASN A 598 -33.72 -24.36 13.88
C ASN A 598 -34.51 -24.67 12.61
N CYS A 599 -33.88 -25.27 11.60
CA CYS A 599 -34.59 -25.78 10.42
C CYS A 599 -34.66 -27.31 10.42
N ARG A 600 -35.85 -27.85 10.10
CA ARG A 600 -36.15 -29.28 9.98
C ARG A 600 -36.66 -29.54 8.56
N SER A 601 -35.98 -30.39 7.80
CA SER A 601 -36.37 -30.72 6.42
C SER A 601 -36.55 -32.21 6.24
N GLY A 602 -37.61 -32.60 5.53
CA GLY A 602 -37.78 -33.93 4.97
C GLY A 602 -37.45 -33.89 3.48
N GLY A 603 -36.22 -34.26 3.12
CA GLY A 603 -35.82 -34.64 1.77
C GLY A 603 -35.68 -33.57 0.67
N ARG A 604 -34.47 -33.51 0.07
CA ARG A 604 -34.16 -33.13 -1.33
C ARG A 604 -33.83 -31.68 -1.73
N ARG A 605 -33.59 -30.75 -0.80
CA ARG A 605 -32.76 -29.55 -1.11
C ARG A 605 -31.55 -29.34 -0.20
N PHE A 606 -31.37 -30.21 0.78
CA PHE A 606 -30.05 -30.46 1.34
C PHE A 606 -29.52 -31.75 0.72
N PHE A 607 -28.47 -31.65 -0.08
CA PHE A 607 -27.75 -32.84 -0.55
C PHE A 607 -26.64 -33.13 0.45
N PHE A 608 -26.87 -34.10 1.33
CA PHE A 608 -25.81 -34.73 2.11
C PHE A 608 -25.35 -35.95 1.32
N ASP A 609 -24.19 -35.86 0.69
CA ASP A 609 -23.49 -37.05 0.22
C ASP A 609 -22.55 -37.48 1.34
N VAL A 610 -22.80 -38.66 1.94
CA VAL A 610 -21.93 -39.25 2.95
C VAL A 610 -21.14 -40.36 2.27
N GLU A 611 -20.03 -40.00 1.63
CA GLU A 611 -19.13 -40.99 1.04
C GLU A 611 -18.37 -41.74 2.14
N GLY A 612 -18.30 -43.08 2.02
CA GLY A 612 -17.29 -43.87 2.74
C GLY A 612 -17.72 -44.55 4.05
N VAL A 613 -18.99 -44.90 4.23
CA VAL A 613 -19.44 -45.64 5.43
C VAL A 613 -19.04 -47.15 5.33
N GLN A 614 -17.77 -47.49 5.60
CA GLN A 614 -17.36 -48.88 5.95
C GLN A 614 -17.02 -49.04 7.44
N ALA A 615 -17.55 -50.13 8.01
CA ALA A 615 -17.64 -50.39 9.45
C ALA A 615 -16.28 -50.63 10.13
N SER A 616 -15.87 -49.70 11.00
CA SER A 616 -15.35 -50.02 12.35
C SER A 616 -14.96 -48.80 13.21
N ASN A 617 -15.06 -47.55 12.70
CA ASN A 617 -15.05 -46.28 13.46
C ASN A 617 -15.42 -45.17 12.45
N PHE A 618 -16.54 -44.45 12.65
CA PHE A 618 -17.14 -43.61 11.60
C PHE A 618 -16.93 -42.10 11.79
N THR A 619 -15.97 -41.53 11.06
CA THR A 619 -16.01 -40.13 10.61
C THR A 619 -16.55 -40.10 9.17
N GLY A 620 -17.72 -39.49 8.97
CA GLY A 620 -18.28 -39.23 7.63
C GLY A 620 -18.03 -37.78 7.21
N MET A 621 -17.83 -37.52 5.92
CA MET A 621 -17.78 -36.15 5.41
C MET A 621 -19.19 -35.77 4.93
N ALA A 622 -19.70 -34.64 5.38
CA ALA A 622 -20.98 -34.07 4.94
C ALA A 622 -20.71 -32.83 4.09
N SER A 623 -21.29 -32.76 2.91
CA SER A 623 -21.36 -31.53 2.11
C SER A 623 -22.71 -30.85 2.32
N VAL A 624 -22.73 -29.53 2.40
CA VAL A 624 -23.94 -28.72 2.55
C VAL A 624 -23.93 -27.63 1.50
N VAL A 625 -25.04 -27.51 0.78
CA VAL A 625 -25.36 -26.39 -0.11
C VAL A 625 -26.61 -25.71 0.45
N PHE A 626 -26.53 -24.42 0.71
CA PHE A 626 -27.63 -23.60 1.23
C PHE A 626 -27.83 -22.41 0.29
N THR A 627 -29.05 -22.16 -0.17
CA THR A 627 -29.37 -20.98 -0.97
C THR A 627 -30.33 -20.08 -0.20
N GLU A 628 -29.93 -18.85 0.07
CA GLU A 628 -30.73 -17.79 0.66
C GLU A 628 -31.36 -16.95 -0.46
N PRO A 629 -32.69 -17.05 -0.66
CA PRO A 629 -33.35 -16.32 -1.72
C PRO A 629 -33.55 -14.84 -1.38
N SER A 630 -33.45 -13.98 -2.39
CA SER A 630 -33.75 -12.54 -2.29
C SER A 630 -32.92 -11.75 -1.25
N TYR A 631 -31.65 -12.09 -1.07
CA TYR A 631 -30.74 -11.35 -0.19
C TYR A 631 -30.59 -9.89 -0.67
N PRO A 632 -30.80 -8.89 0.21
CA PRO A 632 -30.77 -7.49 -0.18
C PRO A 632 -29.32 -6.97 -0.38
N CYS A 633 -28.99 -6.55 -1.60
CA CYS A 633 -27.74 -5.90 -1.95
C CYS A 633 -27.97 -4.45 -2.39
N ALA A 634 -26.91 -3.63 -2.46
CA ALA A 634 -27.01 -2.23 -2.86
C ALA A 634 -27.59 -2.01 -4.28
N GLU A 635 -27.47 -3.01 -5.15
CA GLU A 635 -27.89 -2.97 -6.56
C GLU A 635 -29.10 -3.86 -6.88
N GLY A 636 -29.74 -4.49 -5.90
CA GLY A 636 -30.90 -5.39 -6.10
C GLY A 636 -30.97 -6.54 -5.09
N SER A 637 -31.97 -7.43 -5.24
CA SER A 637 -32.05 -8.67 -4.45
C SER A 637 -31.47 -9.84 -5.25
N TYR A 638 -30.64 -10.66 -4.60
CA TYR A 638 -29.91 -11.76 -5.25
C TYR A 638 -30.17 -13.07 -4.51
N ASP A 639 -30.17 -14.19 -5.22
CA ASP A 639 -30.16 -15.50 -4.59
C ASP A 639 -28.70 -15.87 -4.25
N VAL A 640 -28.42 -16.08 -2.97
CA VAL A 640 -27.06 -16.31 -2.45
C VAL A 640 -26.88 -17.78 -2.15
N THR A 641 -25.94 -18.45 -2.79
CA THR A 641 -25.63 -19.85 -2.48
C THR A 641 -24.35 -19.94 -1.66
N TYR A 642 -24.42 -20.66 -0.56
CA TYR A 642 -23.34 -21.01 0.36
C TYR A 642 -23.05 -22.50 0.25
N GLU A 643 -21.78 -22.89 0.24
CA GLU A 643 -21.38 -24.30 0.16
C GLU A 643 -20.17 -24.60 1.03
N GLY A 644 -20.18 -25.75 1.69
CA GLY A 644 -19.07 -26.20 2.53
C GLY A 644 -19.15 -27.68 2.85
N SER A 645 -18.10 -28.23 3.46
CA SER A 645 -18.06 -29.62 3.88
C SER A 645 -17.39 -29.77 5.24
N PHE A 646 -17.93 -30.64 6.08
CA PHE A 646 -17.49 -30.83 7.47
C PHE A 646 -17.63 -32.28 7.92
N ALA A 647 -16.91 -32.64 8.99
CA ALA A 647 -16.93 -33.99 9.52
C ALA A 647 -18.13 -34.23 10.46
N LEU A 648 -18.71 -35.43 10.36
CA LEU A 648 -19.75 -35.95 11.25
C LEU A 648 -19.24 -37.17 12.02
N ASP A 649 -19.52 -37.21 13.32
CA ASP A 649 -19.38 -38.38 14.17
C ASP A 649 -20.70 -39.15 14.21
N CYS A 650 -20.69 -40.40 13.74
CA CYS A 650 -21.88 -41.23 13.61
C CYS A 650 -21.89 -42.40 14.60
N GLY A 651 -23.01 -42.57 15.31
CA GLY A 651 -23.26 -43.67 16.24
C GLY A 651 -24.56 -44.41 15.95
N TRP A 652 -24.57 -45.71 16.24
CA TRP A 652 -25.77 -46.56 16.13
C TRP A 652 -26.36 -46.81 17.50
N ASP A 653 -27.69 -46.79 17.60
CA ASP A 653 -28.39 -47.24 18.81
C ASP A 653 -28.64 -48.76 18.81
N ALA A 654 -29.16 -49.27 19.93
CA ALA A 654 -29.48 -50.69 20.10
C ALA A 654 -30.57 -51.22 19.12
N HIS A 655 -31.27 -50.31 18.43
CA HIS A 655 -32.34 -50.61 17.47
C HIS A 655 -31.87 -50.46 16.01
N ARG A 656 -30.57 -50.26 15.77
CA ARG A 656 -29.97 -50.00 14.45
C ARG A 656 -30.48 -48.70 13.80
N ASN A 657 -30.80 -47.68 14.58
CA ASN A 657 -30.92 -46.33 14.06
C ASN A 657 -29.55 -45.65 14.11
N MET A 658 -29.25 -44.83 13.11
CA MET A 658 -28.00 -44.10 13.03
C MET A 658 -28.23 -42.63 13.37
N THR A 659 -27.39 -42.08 14.24
CA THR A 659 -27.35 -40.65 14.56
C THR A 659 -25.96 -40.11 14.26
N CYS A 660 -25.88 -39.08 13.44
CA CYS A 660 -24.64 -38.38 13.12
C CYS A 660 -24.69 -36.95 13.66
N VAL A 661 -23.61 -36.50 14.29
CA VAL A 661 -23.48 -35.17 14.88
C VAL A 661 -22.23 -34.49 14.35
N GLN A 662 -22.31 -33.18 14.12
CA GLN A 662 -21.16 -32.35 13.74
C GLN A 662 -19.99 -32.53 14.72
N GLN A 663 -18.79 -32.79 14.19
CA GLN A 663 -17.57 -32.94 15.00
C GLN A 663 -17.01 -31.57 15.43
N GLU A 664 -17.10 -30.59 14.54
CA GLU A 664 -16.58 -29.23 14.73
C GLU A 664 -17.56 -28.38 15.56
N GLU A 665 -17.07 -27.49 16.41
CA GLU A 665 -17.94 -26.62 17.22
C GLU A 665 -18.66 -25.56 16.34
N PHE A 666 -18.01 -25.14 15.25
CA PHE A 666 -18.52 -24.19 14.27
C PHE A 666 -18.05 -24.58 12.87
N VAL A 667 -18.94 -24.50 11.89
CA VAL A 667 -18.62 -24.68 10.46
C VAL A 667 -19.00 -23.40 9.72
N GLU A 668 -18.04 -22.78 9.05
CA GLU A 668 -18.28 -21.62 8.19
C GLU A 668 -18.59 -22.08 6.76
N LEU A 669 -19.76 -21.69 6.25
CA LEU A 669 -20.14 -21.88 4.84
C LEU A 669 -19.85 -20.60 4.05
N PRO A 670 -18.79 -20.56 3.23
CA PRO A 670 -18.54 -19.43 2.34
C PRO A 670 -19.62 -19.32 1.25
N VAL A 671 -19.82 -18.10 0.75
CA VAL A 671 -20.63 -17.85 -0.45
C VAL A 671 -19.90 -18.41 -1.67
N VAL A 672 -20.59 -19.20 -2.49
CA VAL A 672 -20.07 -19.80 -3.72
C VAL A 672 -20.76 -19.31 -4.98
N ALA A 673 -21.98 -18.76 -4.90
CA ALA A 673 -22.66 -18.14 -6.04
C ALA A 673 -23.59 -17.00 -5.62
N LEU A 674 -23.74 -16.01 -6.51
CA LEU A 674 -24.74 -14.93 -6.46
C LEU A 674 -25.49 -14.90 -7.78
N ASP A 675 -26.76 -15.26 -7.78
CA ASP A 675 -27.60 -15.24 -8.97
C ASP A 675 -28.44 -13.94 -9.03
N GLY A 676 -28.34 -13.25 -10.18
CA GLY A 676 -28.79 -11.87 -10.45
C GLY A 676 -30.31 -11.64 -10.48
N PRO A 677 -30.74 -10.36 -10.60
CA PRO A 677 -31.83 -9.83 -9.79
C PRO A 677 -33.21 -10.12 -10.37
N TYR A 678 -34.16 -10.30 -9.46
CA TYR A 678 -35.58 -10.04 -9.71
C TYR A 678 -35.87 -8.55 -9.88
#